data_AF-A0AAV8TFB1-F1
#
_entry.id   AF-A0AAV8TFB1-F1
#
_cell.length_a   1.000
_cell.length_b   1.000
_cell.length_c   1.000
_cell.angle_alpha   90.00
_cell.angle_beta   90.00
_cell.angle_gamma   90.00
#
_symmetry.space_group_name_H-M   'P 1'
#
loop_
_entity.id
_entity.type
_entity.pdbx_description
1 polymer ?
#
loop_
_entity_poly.entity_id
_entity_poly.type
_entity_poly.pdbx_seq_one_letter_code
_entity_poly.pdbx_strand_id
1 'polypeptide(L)'
;MNVEEEREKKEIDDERESGVDEPQVEPEISRRQQPWTEQITVRGVIVSIFIGAIYSVIVMKLNLSTGMVPNLNVSAALLAFVVVRTWTKLAHKAGYVTKPFTRQENAMIQTSAVACFSIAVGGGFASYLLGLNKKTYELSGVQTEGNSPNAVKNPEFGWMTGYLFVVCFVGLFVLIPLRKIMIVDLGLTYPSGMATAVLINGFHTRSDKMARKQVRGFMKYFSISFLWALFKWFYSGKDSETCGFADFPVLGLQARKFTFYSDFSTTFVGAGMIVSHLVNISLLIGAVLSYGIMWPLIGQLKGHWFPNSLEESSMKSIYGYKVFISVALILGDGLYNFVKIMGYTIISIHGKRKSAVSDENKGLEDLKQNELFLREKIPMWIGVVGYIVFSIMSIVVVPIIFPQLKWYFVVVAYILAPSLAFCNAYGAGLTDMNMAYNYGKVALFVLAALAGKENGVVAALAGCGIIKSVVSVACILMQDLKTGHLTYTSPRAMFLSQVIGTTIGCIMTPLSFFLYYKAFDVGNPNGEFKAPYALIYRNMAILGVEGFSALPRHCLQLCYGFFAFAVTVNLVRDISPPKLGQWLPLPMVMALPFLIGAYFAIDMCVGSLIVFAWQKRDPKRAELMIPAVASGLICGEGLWTLPAAILALAKIKPPMCMKFAGS
;
A
#
# COMPACT_ATOMS: atom_id res chain seq x y z
N MET A 1 16.90 -34.87 -14.92
CA MET A 1 15.48 -34.75 -14.52
C MET A 1 15.32 -35.69 -13.34
N ASN A 2 15.00 -35.18 -12.15
CA ASN A 2 15.05 -36.00 -10.93
C ASN A 2 13.86 -36.97 -10.89
N VAL A 3 14.08 -38.20 -10.41
CA VAL A 3 13.05 -39.26 -10.27
C VAL A 3 11.82 -38.79 -9.48
N GLU A 4 12.02 -37.86 -8.54
CA GLU A 4 10.97 -37.22 -7.76
C GLU A 4 10.12 -36.24 -8.61
N GLU A 5 10.74 -35.58 -9.59
CA GLU A 5 10.09 -34.67 -10.55
C GLU A 5 9.21 -35.43 -11.54
N GLU A 6 9.61 -36.64 -11.97
CA GLU A 6 8.81 -37.53 -12.83
C GLU A 6 7.64 -38.19 -12.10
N ARG A 7 7.86 -38.62 -10.85
CA ARG A 7 6.77 -39.16 -10.00
C ARG A 7 5.69 -38.11 -9.76
N GLU A 8 6.11 -36.88 -9.44
CA GLU A 8 5.18 -35.77 -9.23
C GLU A 8 4.47 -35.31 -10.50
N LYS A 9 5.05 -35.50 -11.69
CA LYS A 9 4.40 -35.19 -12.98
C LYS A 9 3.32 -36.22 -13.33
N LYS A 10 3.64 -37.52 -13.18
CA LYS A 10 2.67 -38.61 -13.38
C LYS A 10 1.46 -38.48 -12.46
N GLU A 11 1.66 -38.12 -11.20
CA GLU A 11 0.55 -37.91 -10.25
C GLU A 11 -0.40 -36.76 -10.66
N ILE A 12 0.09 -35.70 -11.32
CA ILE A 12 -0.75 -34.58 -11.78
C ILE A 12 -1.52 -34.94 -13.07
N ASP A 13 -0.91 -35.74 -13.94
CA ASP A 13 -1.56 -36.21 -15.16
C ASP A 13 -2.64 -37.27 -14.86
N ASP A 14 -2.39 -38.17 -13.90
CA ASP A 14 -3.37 -39.18 -13.41
C ASP A 14 -4.62 -38.53 -12.76
N GLU A 15 -4.47 -37.37 -12.10
CA GLU A 15 -5.59 -36.63 -11.50
C GLU A 15 -6.51 -35.94 -12.53
N ARG A 16 -6.07 -35.77 -13.79
CA ARG A 16 -6.92 -35.25 -14.88
C ARG A 16 -7.59 -36.35 -15.68
N GLU A 17 -6.93 -37.50 -15.86
CA GLU A 17 -7.54 -38.66 -16.54
C GLU A 17 -8.64 -39.33 -15.69
N SER A 18 -8.54 -39.27 -14.35
CA SER A 18 -9.59 -39.74 -13.44
C SER A 18 -10.80 -38.80 -13.30
N GLY A 19 -10.84 -37.69 -14.04
CA GLY A 19 -11.95 -36.72 -14.04
C GLY A 19 -13.12 -37.06 -14.97
N VAL A 20 -13.16 -38.26 -15.57
CA VAL A 20 -14.16 -38.64 -16.59
C VAL A 20 -15.19 -39.68 -16.10
N ASP A 21 -15.00 -40.34 -14.95
CA ASP A 21 -15.98 -41.30 -14.43
C ASP A 21 -16.62 -40.81 -13.13
N GLU A 22 -17.82 -40.23 -13.23
CA GLU A 22 -18.76 -40.17 -12.11
C GLU A 22 -19.14 -41.60 -11.70
N PRO A 23 -19.15 -41.86 -10.38
CA PRO A 23 -20.45 -42.16 -9.78
C PRO A 23 -20.70 -41.41 -8.48
N GLN A 24 -21.97 -41.04 -8.34
CA GLN A 24 -22.61 -40.40 -7.20
C GLN A 24 -22.33 -41.11 -5.87
N VAL A 25 -21.79 -40.38 -4.89
CA VAL A 25 -21.99 -40.61 -3.45
C VAL A 25 -22.16 -39.26 -2.76
N GLU A 26 -23.42 -38.84 -2.67
CA GLU A 26 -24.14 -38.24 -1.52
C GLU A 26 -23.53 -37.12 -0.64
N PRO A 27 -24.39 -36.30 -0.01
CA PRO A 27 -24.24 -34.85 0.05
C PRO A 27 -23.78 -34.38 1.43
N GLU A 28 -22.48 -34.22 1.63
CA GLU A 28 -21.98 -33.59 2.85
C GLU A 28 -22.04 -32.06 2.75
N ILE A 29 -23.20 -31.54 3.13
CA ILE A 29 -23.38 -30.22 3.72
C ILE A 29 -23.09 -29.10 2.72
N SER A 30 -24.18 -28.59 2.14
CA SER A 30 -24.32 -27.16 1.91
C SER A 30 -23.72 -26.40 3.09
N ARG A 31 -22.48 -25.93 2.98
CA ARG A 31 -21.88 -25.02 3.96
C ARG A 31 -22.70 -23.73 3.88
N ARG A 32 -23.81 -23.69 4.60
CA ARG A 32 -24.39 -22.44 5.13
C ARG A 32 -23.26 -21.80 5.90
N GLN A 33 -22.52 -20.93 5.21
CA GLN A 33 -21.48 -20.14 5.82
C GLN A 33 -22.12 -19.38 6.99
N GLN A 34 -21.39 -19.33 8.10
CA GLN A 34 -21.85 -18.62 9.29
C GLN A 34 -22.25 -17.19 8.92
N PRO A 35 -23.38 -16.69 9.45
CA PRO A 35 -23.78 -15.30 9.28
C PRO A 35 -22.60 -14.37 9.55
N TRP A 36 -22.50 -13.27 8.81
CA TRP A 36 -21.39 -12.32 8.98
C TRP A 36 -21.22 -11.81 10.43
N THR A 37 -22.29 -11.78 11.22
CA THR A 37 -22.28 -11.44 12.65
C THR A 37 -21.55 -12.47 13.51
N GLU A 38 -21.57 -13.74 13.13
CA GLU A 38 -20.86 -14.82 13.83
C GLU A 38 -19.38 -14.92 13.43
N GLN A 39 -19.02 -14.34 12.28
CA GLN A 39 -17.63 -14.21 11.83
C GLN A 39 -16.83 -13.22 12.71
N ILE A 40 -17.52 -12.30 13.40
CA ILE A 40 -16.93 -11.35 14.32
C ILE A 40 -17.06 -11.90 15.74
N THR A 41 -15.92 -12.19 16.36
CA THR A 41 -15.87 -12.76 17.71
C THR A 41 -15.32 -11.73 18.69
N VAL A 42 -15.82 -11.77 19.93
CA VAL A 42 -15.29 -10.92 21.02
C VAL A 42 -13.80 -11.18 21.25
N ARG A 43 -13.39 -12.45 21.25
CA ARG A 43 -11.97 -12.81 21.37
C ARG A 43 -11.14 -12.22 20.23
N GLY A 44 -11.66 -12.22 18.99
CA GLY A 44 -10.98 -11.65 17.85
C GLY A 44 -10.81 -10.14 17.98
N VAL A 45 -11.82 -9.43 18.48
CA VAL A 45 -11.71 -7.98 18.77
C VAL A 45 -10.63 -7.72 19.83
N ILE A 46 -10.58 -8.50 20.91
CA ILE A 46 -9.55 -8.38 21.96
C ILE A 46 -8.15 -8.62 21.38
N VAL A 47 -7.98 -9.70 20.60
CA VAL A 47 -6.69 -10.01 19.94
C VAL A 47 -6.31 -8.90 18.96
N SER A 48 -7.28 -8.32 18.23
CA SER A 48 -7.05 -7.22 17.30
C SER A 48 -6.55 -5.97 18.01
N ILE A 49 -7.12 -5.63 19.17
CA ILE A 49 -6.66 -4.50 20.01
C ILE A 49 -5.22 -4.75 20.45
N PHE A 50 -4.92 -5.94 20.96
CA PHE A 50 -3.58 -6.30 21.43
C PHE A 50 -2.52 -6.23 20.32
N ILE A 51 -2.79 -6.89 19.18
CA ILE A 51 -1.88 -6.90 18.03
C ILE A 51 -1.74 -5.49 17.44
N GLY A 52 -2.86 -4.78 17.26
CA GLY A 52 -2.88 -3.42 16.74
C GLY A 52 -2.11 -2.44 17.63
N ALA A 53 -2.21 -2.57 18.95
CA ALA A 53 -1.46 -1.76 19.91
C ALA A 53 0.05 -1.99 19.80
N ILE A 54 0.49 -3.25 19.79
CA ILE A 54 1.92 -3.59 19.65
C ILE A 54 2.47 -3.02 18.34
N TYR A 55 1.80 -3.27 17.22
CA TYR A 55 2.27 -2.76 15.93
C TYR A 55 2.22 -1.23 15.85
N SER A 56 1.24 -0.57 16.47
CA SER A 56 1.20 0.90 16.52
C SER A 56 2.45 1.48 17.17
N VAL A 57 2.95 0.87 18.24
CA VAL A 57 4.21 1.28 18.91
C VAL A 57 5.42 1.04 18.00
N ILE A 58 5.53 -0.16 17.40
CA ILE A 58 6.65 -0.52 16.51
C ILE A 58 6.69 0.42 15.31
N VAL A 59 5.56 0.57 14.62
CA VAL A 59 5.40 1.42 13.44
C VAL A 59 5.68 2.88 13.78
N MET A 60 5.23 3.36 14.95
CA MET A 60 5.51 4.73 15.38
C MET A 60 7.01 4.97 15.55
N LYS A 61 7.76 4.07 16.21
CA LYS A 61 9.22 4.20 16.32
C LYS A 61 9.87 4.24 14.94
N LEU A 62 9.55 3.29 14.05
CA LEU A 62 10.12 3.26 12.70
C LEU A 62 9.82 4.55 11.93
N ASN A 63 8.58 5.05 12.02
CA ASN A 63 8.17 6.28 11.36
C ASN A 63 8.94 7.51 11.92
N LEU A 64 9.19 7.56 13.23
CA LEU A 64 9.93 8.65 13.87
C LEU A 64 11.45 8.56 13.70
N SER A 65 12.02 7.37 13.50
CA SER A 65 13.47 7.18 13.36
C SER A 65 13.93 7.23 11.91
N THR A 66 13.39 6.36 11.05
CA THR A 66 13.78 6.21 9.64
C THR A 66 12.77 6.85 8.70
N GLY A 67 11.51 6.98 9.12
CA GLY A 67 10.42 7.47 8.27
C GLY A 67 9.95 6.47 7.22
N MET A 68 10.51 5.26 7.22
CA MET A 68 10.09 4.17 6.34
C MET A 68 9.44 3.07 7.18
N VAL A 69 8.23 2.68 6.78
CA VAL A 69 7.48 1.63 7.46
C VAL A 69 7.24 0.50 6.47
N PRO A 70 7.76 -0.71 6.75
CA PRO A 70 7.54 -1.87 5.91
C PRO A 70 6.11 -2.39 6.06
N ASN A 71 5.65 -3.19 5.10
CA ASN A 71 4.32 -3.78 5.15
C ASN A 71 4.28 -4.93 6.17
N LEU A 72 3.38 -4.84 7.16
CA LEU A 72 3.28 -5.80 8.27
C LEU A 72 2.01 -6.65 8.21
N ASN A 73 1.26 -6.63 7.10
CA ASN A 73 -0.04 -7.32 6.98
C ASN A 73 0.07 -8.83 7.20
N VAL A 74 1.06 -9.46 6.56
CA VAL A 74 1.36 -10.89 6.71
C VAL A 74 1.72 -11.23 8.16
N SER A 75 2.59 -10.43 8.76
CA SER A 75 3.03 -10.62 10.14
C SER A 75 1.85 -10.49 11.12
N ALA A 76 0.89 -9.61 10.84
CA ALA A 76 -0.35 -9.50 11.60
C ALA A 76 -1.22 -10.77 11.50
N ALA A 77 -1.38 -11.34 10.30
CA ALA A 77 -2.14 -12.59 10.11
C ALA A 77 -1.52 -13.79 10.82
N LEU A 78 -0.18 -13.92 10.78
CA LEU A 78 0.51 -15.00 11.50
C LEU A 78 0.38 -14.82 13.02
N LEU A 79 0.61 -13.61 13.53
CA LEU A 79 0.51 -13.35 14.96
C LEU A 79 -0.91 -13.58 15.47
N ALA A 80 -1.92 -13.18 14.70
CA ALA A 80 -3.32 -13.48 14.98
C ALA A 80 -3.55 -15.00 15.09
N PHE A 81 -3.02 -15.79 14.15
CA PHE A 81 -3.12 -17.24 14.20
C PHE A 81 -2.47 -17.84 15.45
N VAL A 82 -1.25 -17.43 15.78
CA VAL A 82 -0.50 -17.93 16.94
C VAL A 82 -1.19 -17.56 18.25
N VAL A 83 -1.60 -16.30 18.42
CA VAL A 83 -2.25 -15.82 19.64
C VAL A 83 -3.60 -16.50 19.86
N VAL A 84 -4.47 -16.57 18.85
CA VAL A 84 -5.80 -17.19 19.02
C VAL A 84 -5.69 -18.69 19.23
N ARG A 85 -4.76 -19.38 18.56
CA ARG A 85 -4.55 -20.82 18.77
C ARG A 85 -4.02 -21.11 20.17
N THR A 86 -3.13 -20.26 20.69
CA THR A 86 -2.61 -20.37 22.06
C THR A 86 -3.72 -20.11 23.07
N TRP A 87 -4.52 -19.05 22.87
CA TRP A 87 -5.70 -18.73 23.66
C TRP A 87 -6.68 -19.90 23.73
N THR A 88 -7.00 -20.49 22.57
CA THR A 88 -7.94 -21.62 22.45
C THR A 88 -7.43 -22.85 23.21
N LYS A 89 -6.13 -23.17 23.10
CA LYS A 89 -5.50 -24.27 23.85
C LYS A 89 -5.53 -24.02 25.36
N LEU A 90 -5.22 -22.80 25.81
CA LEU A 90 -5.23 -22.45 27.24
C LEU A 90 -6.64 -22.51 27.81
N ALA A 91 -7.62 -21.97 27.09
CA ALA A 91 -9.03 -22.03 27.50
C ALA A 91 -9.55 -23.48 27.58
N HIS A 92 -9.18 -24.33 26.62
CA HIS A 92 -9.51 -25.75 26.67
C HIS A 92 -8.84 -26.46 27.86
N LYS A 93 -7.57 -26.11 28.17
CA LYS A 93 -6.88 -26.65 29.35
C LYS A 93 -7.51 -26.17 30.67
N ALA A 94 -8.13 -24.99 30.68
CA ALA A 94 -8.88 -24.44 31.80
C ALA A 94 -10.34 -24.94 31.88
N GLY A 95 -10.76 -25.89 31.02
CA GLY A 95 -12.09 -26.49 31.04
C GLY A 95 -13.18 -25.72 30.28
N TYR A 96 -12.85 -24.64 29.56
CA TYR A 96 -13.82 -23.88 28.77
C TYR A 96 -13.93 -24.38 27.33
N VAL A 97 -15.16 -24.66 26.88
CA VAL A 97 -15.45 -24.95 25.47
C VAL A 97 -15.37 -23.65 24.69
N THR A 98 -14.43 -23.56 23.75
CA THR A 98 -14.25 -22.38 22.89
C THR A 98 -14.70 -22.67 21.47
N LYS A 99 -15.27 -21.66 20.79
CA LYS A 99 -15.66 -21.78 19.38
C LYS A 99 -14.43 -22.14 18.52
N PRO A 100 -14.58 -22.96 17.47
CA PRO A 100 -13.47 -23.29 16.57
C PRO A 100 -12.93 -22.03 15.90
N PHE A 101 -11.60 -21.93 15.78
CA PHE A 101 -10.94 -20.79 15.14
C PHE A 101 -11.00 -20.93 13.62
N THR A 102 -11.68 -20.00 12.95
CA THR A 102 -11.95 -20.05 11.51
C THR A 102 -11.01 -19.13 10.72
N ARG A 103 -10.89 -19.37 9.41
CA ARG A 103 -10.14 -18.49 8.51
C ARG A 103 -10.74 -17.08 8.45
N GLN A 104 -12.07 -16.96 8.55
CA GLN A 104 -12.77 -15.68 8.54
C GLN A 104 -12.42 -14.85 9.78
N GLU A 105 -12.37 -15.49 10.95
CA GLU A 105 -11.94 -14.84 12.18
C GLU A 105 -10.47 -14.37 12.10
N ASN A 106 -9.59 -15.15 11.47
CA ASN A 106 -8.19 -14.73 11.27
C ASN A 106 -8.09 -13.50 10.35
N ALA A 107 -8.82 -13.51 9.23
CA ALA A 107 -8.89 -12.37 8.31
C ALA A 107 -9.46 -11.11 9.00
N MET A 108 -10.49 -11.29 9.84
CA MET A 108 -11.12 -10.24 10.65
C MET A 108 -10.10 -9.59 11.60
N ILE A 109 -9.28 -10.40 12.30
CA ILE A 109 -8.25 -9.91 13.21
C ILE A 109 -7.14 -9.18 12.46
N GLN A 110 -6.64 -9.76 11.35
CA GLN A 110 -5.63 -9.13 10.52
C GLN A 110 -6.11 -7.77 10.00
N THR A 111 -7.32 -7.71 9.44
CA THR A 111 -7.92 -6.49 8.91
C THR A 111 -8.01 -5.40 9.99
N SER A 112 -8.52 -5.76 11.17
CA SER A 112 -8.67 -4.82 12.29
C SER A 112 -7.31 -4.33 12.82
N ALA A 113 -6.32 -5.21 12.92
CA ALA A 113 -4.98 -4.87 13.37
C ALA A 113 -4.24 -3.97 12.35
N VAL A 114 -4.35 -4.28 11.06
CA VAL A 114 -3.75 -3.50 9.97
C VAL A 114 -4.37 -2.11 9.89
N ALA A 115 -5.70 -1.99 9.95
CA ALA A 115 -6.38 -0.70 10.02
C ALA A 115 -5.88 0.15 11.20
N CYS A 116 -5.68 -0.48 12.36
CA CYS A 116 -5.20 0.18 13.57
C CYS A 116 -3.78 0.76 13.41
N PHE A 117 -2.78 -0.07 13.12
CA PHE A 117 -1.40 0.41 13.04
C PHE A 117 -1.14 1.28 11.80
N SER A 118 -1.91 1.10 10.72
CA SER A 118 -1.72 1.89 9.49
C SER A 118 -2.05 3.37 9.69
N ILE A 119 -2.86 3.72 10.71
CA ILE A 119 -3.08 5.12 11.10
C ILE A 119 -1.77 5.76 11.60
N ALA A 120 -0.83 5.01 12.17
CA ALA A 120 0.47 5.57 12.56
C ALA A 120 1.29 6.05 11.35
N VAL A 121 1.08 5.45 10.17
CA VAL A 121 1.72 5.82 8.90
C VAL A 121 0.91 6.90 8.16
N GLY A 122 -0.39 6.65 8.01
CA GLY A 122 -1.33 7.52 7.31
C GLY A 122 -1.55 8.85 8.03
N GLY A 123 -1.68 8.81 9.35
CA GLY A 123 -2.11 9.89 10.23
C GLY A 123 -1.10 11.00 10.51
N GLY A 124 0.12 10.93 9.96
CA GLY A 124 0.99 12.10 9.87
C GLY A 124 1.86 12.44 11.07
N PHE A 125 1.95 11.54 12.06
CA PHE A 125 2.68 11.78 13.32
C PHE A 125 4.18 12.05 13.19
N ALA A 126 4.84 11.52 12.14
CA ALA A 126 6.25 11.81 11.85
C ALA A 126 6.44 12.75 10.63
N SER A 127 5.34 13.31 10.12
CA SER A 127 5.33 14.14 8.90
C SER A 127 4.49 15.40 9.11
N TYR A 128 3.32 15.51 8.50
CA TYR A 128 2.58 16.78 8.42
C TYR A 128 2.03 17.27 9.77
N LEU A 129 1.69 16.39 10.72
CA LEU A 129 1.22 16.83 12.05
C LEU A 129 2.38 17.32 12.92
N LEU A 130 3.50 16.60 12.93
CA LEU A 130 4.68 17.03 13.69
C LEU A 130 5.32 18.28 13.07
N GLY A 131 5.21 18.44 11.75
CA GLY A 131 5.67 19.63 11.04
C GLY A 131 5.00 20.94 11.49
N LEU A 132 3.90 20.88 12.25
CA LEU A 132 3.26 22.03 12.86
C LEU A 132 3.88 22.46 14.20
N ASN A 133 4.73 21.64 14.82
CA ASN A 133 5.24 21.95 16.15
C ASN A 133 6.26 23.11 16.13
N LYS A 134 6.52 23.69 17.32
CA LYS A 134 7.44 24.82 17.46
C LYS A 134 8.88 24.48 17.05
N LYS A 135 9.34 23.26 17.35
CA LYS A 135 10.70 22.83 17.05
C LYS A 135 10.98 22.76 15.55
N THR A 136 10.08 22.16 14.78
CA THR A 136 10.19 22.08 13.31
C THR A 136 10.04 23.46 12.69
N TYR A 137 9.22 24.34 13.26
CA TYR A 137 9.18 25.75 12.89
C TYR A 137 10.55 26.44 12.99
N GLU A 138 11.21 26.34 14.15
CA GLU A 138 12.52 26.95 14.36
C GLU A 138 13.59 26.36 13.42
N LEU A 139 13.58 25.04 13.23
CA LEU A 139 14.50 24.33 12.32
C LEU A 139 14.29 24.69 10.84
N SER A 140 13.07 25.06 10.44
CA SER A 140 12.75 25.49 9.07
C SER A 140 13.12 26.96 8.75
N GLY A 141 13.65 27.69 9.75
CA GLY A 141 14.08 29.07 9.60
C GLY A 141 12.97 30.08 9.97
N VAL A 142 13.17 30.77 11.08
CA VAL A 142 12.19 31.71 11.68
C VAL A 142 11.92 32.94 10.79
N GLN A 143 12.85 33.31 9.91
CA GLN A 143 12.72 34.44 8.98
C GLN A 143 12.41 34.01 7.53
N THR A 144 12.12 32.74 7.30
CA THR A 144 11.80 32.27 5.96
C THR A 144 10.43 32.80 5.53
N GLU A 145 10.34 33.37 4.33
CA GLU A 145 9.09 33.89 3.78
C GLU A 145 8.01 32.79 3.73
N GLY A 146 6.81 33.07 4.26
CA GLY A 146 5.73 32.09 4.38
C GLY A 146 5.76 31.22 5.65
N ASN A 147 6.84 31.27 6.43
CA ASN A 147 6.95 30.57 7.72
C ASN A 147 6.54 31.49 8.89
N SER A 148 5.24 31.77 9.05
CA SER A 148 4.79 32.71 10.09
C SER A 148 4.87 32.11 11.51
N PRO A 149 5.08 32.94 12.56
CA PRO A 149 5.01 32.49 13.96
C PRO A 149 3.63 31.92 14.34
N ASN A 150 2.57 32.37 13.65
CA ASN A 150 1.21 31.89 13.83
C ASN A 150 0.97 30.52 13.17
N ALA A 151 1.95 30.00 12.41
CA ALA A 151 1.90 28.70 11.76
C ALA A 151 2.44 27.56 12.65
N VAL A 152 2.19 27.66 13.96
CA VAL A 152 2.63 26.67 14.96
C VAL A 152 1.41 26.14 15.72
N LYS A 153 1.31 24.81 15.78
CA LYS A 153 0.36 24.09 16.63
C LYS A 153 1.07 22.89 17.25
N ASN A 154 1.26 22.92 18.56
CA ASN A 154 1.96 21.83 19.24
C ASN A 154 1.10 20.56 19.28
N PRO A 155 1.73 19.37 19.22
CA PRO A 155 1.01 18.11 19.35
C PRO A 155 0.29 18.01 20.69
N GLU A 156 -1.02 17.79 20.66
CA GLU A 156 -1.81 17.46 21.86
C GLU A 156 -2.72 16.27 21.57
N PHE A 157 -2.92 15.42 22.59
CA PHE A 157 -3.69 14.19 22.45
C PHE A 157 -5.13 14.42 21.97
N GLY A 158 -5.81 15.43 22.52
CA GLY A 158 -7.22 15.69 22.24
C GLY A 158 -7.48 16.04 20.77
N TRP A 159 -6.85 17.10 20.25
CA TRP A 159 -7.13 17.56 18.89
C TRP A 159 -6.58 16.59 17.83
N MET A 160 -5.46 15.91 18.08
CA MET A 160 -4.90 14.92 17.13
C MET A 160 -5.84 13.72 17.00
N THR A 161 -6.37 13.23 18.11
CA THR A 161 -7.37 12.15 18.12
C THR A 161 -8.64 12.57 17.38
N GLY A 162 -9.17 13.76 17.69
CA GLY A 162 -10.35 14.31 17.02
C GLY A 162 -10.16 14.48 15.51
N TYR A 163 -9.03 15.04 15.10
CA TYR A 163 -8.67 15.20 13.68
C TYR A 163 -8.62 13.85 12.94
N LEU A 164 -7.97 12.83 13.52
CA LEU A 164 -7.87 11.51 12.89
C LEU A 164 -9.22 10.81 12.81
N PHE A 165 -10.04 10.89 13.86
CA PHE A 165 -11.36 10.27 13.86
C PHE A 165 -12.21 10.80 12.72
N VAL A 166 -12.17 12.11 12.52
CA VAL A 166 -13.01 12.77 11.53
C VAL A 166 -12.48 12.56 10.10
N VAL A 167 -11.16 12.51 9.90
CA VAL A 167 -10.56 12.34 8.58
C VAL A 167 -10.48 10.88 8.14
N CYS A 168 -10.01 9.96 8.99
CA CYS A 168 -9.78 8.57 8.62
C CYS A 168 -11.08 7.83 8.28
N PHE A 169 -12.16 8.13 9.01
CA PHE A 169 -13.46 7.49 8.76
C PHE A 169 -14.04 7.83 7.39
N VAL A 170 -13.78 9.02 6.85
CA VAL A 170 -14.23 9.36 5.49
C VAL A 170 -13.66 8.37 4.47
N GLY A 171 -12.37 8.00 4.61
CA GLY A 171 -11.70 7.03 3.73
C GLY A 171 -12.35 5.65 3.70
N LEU A 172 -12.99 5.22 4.79
CA LEU A 172 -13.70 3.93 4.85
C LEU A 172 -14.88 3.87 3.88
N PHE A 173 -15.53 5.00 3.61
CA PHE A 173 -16.77 5.03 2.82
C PHE A 173 -16.55 5.32 1.33
N VAL A 174 -15.44 5.98 0.97
CA VAL A 174 -15.18 6.48 -0.39
C VAL A 174 -15.26 5.39 -1.46
N LEU A 175 -14.62 4.23 -1.23
CA LEU A 175 -14.48 3.18 -2.25
C LEU A 175 -15.44 2.00 -2.08
N ILE A 176 -16.31 2.02 -1.06
CA ILE A 176 -17.33 0.97 -0.88
C ILE A 176 -18.17 0.76 -2.15
N PRO A 177 -18.68 1.82 -2.84
CA PRO A 177 -19.47 1.64 -4.06
C PRO A 177 -18.68 0.98 -5.20
N LEU A 178 -17.35 1.19 -5.23
CA LEU A 178 -16.47 0.73 -6.29
C LEU A 178 -15.86 -0.66 -6.01
N ARG A 179 -16.14 -1.27 -4.86
CA ARG A 179 -15.55 -2.56 -4.45
C ARG A 179 -15.78 -3.68 -5.48
N LYS A 180 -16.97 -3.74 -6.08
CA LYS A 180 -17.32 -4.77 -7.08
C LYS A 180 -16.43 -4.58 -8.31
N ILE A 181 -16.34 -3.34 -8.77
CA ILE A 181 -15.58 -2.98 -9.96
C ILE A 181 -14.12 -3.33 -9.76
N MET A 182 -13.53 -2.95 -8.62
CA MET A 182 -12.10 -3.14 -8.38
C MET A 182 -11.71 -4.60 -8.11
N ILE A 183 -12.51 -5.33 -7.34
CA ILE A 183 -12.16 -6.68 -6.88
C ILE A 183 -12.63 -7.76 -7.85
N VAL A 184 -13.84 -7.62 -8.40
CA VAL A 184 -14.50 -8.64 -9.23
C VAL A 184 -14.41 -8.31 -10.72
N ASP A 185 -14.83 -7.10 -11.13
CA ASP A 185 -14.95 -6.78 -12.57
C ASP A 185 -13.58 -6.54 -13.21
N LEU A 186 -12.70 -5.76 -12.56
CA LEU A 186 -11.31 -5.53 -12.98
C LEU A 186 -10.36 -6.64 -12.52
N GLY A 187 -10.76 -7.45 -11.53
CA GLY A 187 -9.96 -8.55 -11.01
C GLY A 187 -8.59 -8.13 -10.45
N LEU A 188 -8.46 -6.92 -9.90
CA LEU A 188 -7.17 -6.41 -9.43
C LEU A 188 -6.52 -7.36 -8.42
N THR A 189 -5.20 -7.53 -8.55
CA THR A 189 -4.45 -8.57 -7.85
C THR A 189 -4.30 -8.26 -6.36
N TYR A 190 -3.92 -7.02 -6.02
CA TYR A 190 -3.47 -6.61 -4.67
C TYR A 190 -2.50 -7.63 -4.06
N PRO A 191 -1.24 -7.70 -4.53
CA PRO A 191 -0.29 -8.77 -4.19
C PRO A 191 -0.16 -9.07 -2.69
N SER A 192 -0.07 -8.05 -1.83
CA SER A 192 -0.01 -8.24 -0.38
C SER A 192 -1.32 -8.80 0.21
N GLY A 193 -2.47 -8.38 -0.31
CA GLY A 193 -3.77 -8.93 0.09
C GLY A 193 -3.91 -10.40 -0.33
N MET A 194 -3.47 -10.73 -1.54
CA MET A 194 -3.42 -12.11 -2.03
C MET A 194 -2.48 -12.97 -1.19
N ALA A 195 -1.26 -12.51 -0.91
CA ALA A 195 -0.30 -13.23 -0.09
C ALA A 195 -0.83 -13.51 1.32
N THR A 196 -1.50 -12.52 1.92
CA THR A 196 -2.16 -12.65 3.22
C THR A 196 -3.28 -13.70 3.17
N ALA A 197 -4.10 -13.70 2.13
CA ALA A 197 -5.19 -14.68 1.98
C ALA A 197 -4.66 -16.10 1.79
N VAL A 198 -3.63 -16.29 0.96
CA VAL A 198 -2.98 -17.60 0.74
C VAL A 198 -2.40 -18.12 2.06
N LEU A 199 -1.75 -17.26 2.85
CA LEU A 199 -1.26 -17.62 4.18
C LEU A 199 -2.39 -18.07 5.12
N ILE A 200 -3.46 -17.28 5.23
CA ILE A 200 -4.60 -17.59 6.09
C ILE A 200 -5.25 -18.90 5.66
N ASN A 201 -5.52 -19.09 4.37
CA ASN A 201 -6.07 -20.34 3.85
C ASN A 201 -5.11 -21.50 4.15
N GLY A 202 -3.79 -21.32 4.00
CA GLY A 202 -2.81 -22.35 4.31
C GLY A 202 -2.81 -22.82 5.77
N PHE A 203 -3.10 -21.93 6.72
CA PHE A 203 -3.22 -22.30 8.13
C PHE A 203 -4.47 -23.12 8.47
N HIS A 204 -5.56 -22.94 7.73
CA HIS A 204 -6.88 -23.49 8.05
C HIS A 204 -7.33 -24.63 7.14
N THR A 205 -6.67 -24.87 6.01
CA THR A 205 -7.06 -25.92 5.05
C THR A 205 -6.20 -27.17 5.27
N ARG A 206 -6.80 -28.29 5.70
CA ARG A 206 -6.10 -29.56 5.98
C ARG A 206 -6.54 -30.76 5.12
N SER A 207 -7.66 -30.65 4.42
CA SER A 207 -8.36 -31.80 3.85
C SER A 207 -7.87 -32.18 2.45
N ASP A 208 -7.64 -31.19 1.59
CA ASP A 208 -7.33 -31.38 0.16
C ASP A 208 -5.83 -31.66 -0.11
N LYS A 209 -5.54 -32.62 -0.99
CA LYS A 209 -4.18 -32.99 -1.42
C LYS A 209 -3.51 -31.82 -2.17
N MET A 210 -4.24 -31.12 -3.02
CA MET A 210 -3.74 -29.96 -3.76
C MET A 210 -3.43 -28.79 -2.82
N ALA A 211 -4.32 -28.52 -1.87
CA ALA A 211 -4.06 -27.56 -0.80
C ALA A 211 -2.80 -27.90 0.01
N ARG A 212 -2.54 -29.19 0.30
CA ARG A 212 -1.29 -29.61 0.98
C ARG A 212 -0.05 -29.32 0.14
N LYS A 213 -0.10 -29.53 -1.17
CA LYS A 213 1.03 -29.24 -2.08
C LYS A 213 1.32 -27.74 -2.14
N GLN A 214 0.28 -26.92 -2.26
CA GLN A 214 0.40 -25.45 -2.19
C GLN A 214 0.95 -24.98 -0.84
N VAL A 215 0.46 -25.52 0.28
CA VAL A 215 0.98 -25.19 1.62
C VAL A 215 2.44 -25.59 1.78
N ARG A 216 2.85 -26.76 1.27
CA ARG A 216 4.25 -27.19 1.30
C ARG A 216 5.14 -26.28 0.46
N GLY A 217 4.69 -25.91 -0.74
CA GLY A 217 5.38 -24.93 -1.58
C GLY A 217 5.51 -23.58 -0.89
N PHE A 218 4.40 -23.04 -0.38
CA PHE A 218 4.37 -21.82 0.40
C PHE A 218 5.40 -21.85 1.54
N MET A 219 5.36 -22.86 2.40
CA MET A 219 6.27 -22.96 3.55
C MET A 219 7.74 -23.09 3.14
N LYS A 220 8.04 -23.79 2.04
CA LYS A 220 9.40 -23.91 1.51
C LYS A 220 9.96 -22.54 1.12
N TYR A 221 9.24 -21.80 0.27
CA TYR A 221 9.70 -20.50 -0.21
C TYR A 221 9.62 -19.40 0.85
N PHE A 222 8.66 -19.52 1.77
CA PHE A 222 8.61 -18.70 2.99
C PHE A 222 9.87 -18.85 3.83
N SER A 223 10.30 -20.07 4.14
CA SER A 223 11.51 -20.31 4.92
C SER A 223 12.77 -19.82 4.20
N ILE A 224 12.87 -20.06 2.89
CA ILE A 224 13.96 -19.54 2.05
C ILE A 224 14.01 -18.01 2.12
N SER A 225 12.87 -17.35 1.92
CA SER A 225 12.79 -15.90 1.92
C SER A 225 13.07 -15.29 3.30
N PHE A 226 12.61 -15.93 4.38
CA PHE A 226 12.89 -15.49 5.75
C PHE A 226 14.39 -15.58 6.06
N LEU A 227 15.02 -16.71 5.73
CA LEU A 227 16.46 -16.91 5.92
C LEU A 227 17.28 -15.98 5.03
N TRP A 228 16.82 -15.72 3.80
CA TRP A 228 17.44 -14.74 2.91
C TRP A 228 17.38 -13.32 3.50
N ALA A 229 16.23 -12.91 4.03
CA ALA A 229 16.09 -11.59 4.65
C ALA A 229 16.95 -11.45 5.93
N LEU A 230 17.04 -12.50 6.74
CA LEU A 230 17.99 -12.61 7.85
C LEU A 230 19.44 -12.46 7.38
N PHE A 231 19.80 -13.19 6.32
CA PHE A 231 21.14 -13.13 5.74
C PHE A 231 21.45 -11.72 5.21
N LYS A 232 20.54 -11.10 4.45
CA LYS A 232 20.70 -9.70 3.98
C LYS A 232 20.91 -8.74 5.15
N TRP A 233 20.15 -8.90 6.23
CA TRP A 233 20.27 -8.07 7.42
C TRP A 233 21.69 -8.11 7.97
N PHE A 234 22.34 -9.28 8.09
CA PHE A 234 23.73 -9.36 8.59
C PHE A 234 24.75 -8.48 7.85
N TYR A 235 24.53 -8.20 6.55
CA TYR A 235 25.44 -7.43 5.69
C TYR A 235 25.00 -5.98 5.43
N SER A 236 23.87 -5.53 6.01
CA SER A 236 23.34 -4.19 5.75
C SER A 236 24.03 -3.08 6.56
N GLY A 237 24.84 -3.41 7.56
CA GLY A 237 25.59 -2.45 8.37
C GLY A 237 24.74 -1.37 9.07
N LYS A 238 25.40 -0.29 9.49
CA LYS A 238 24.75 0.86 10.17
C LYS A 238 23.92 1.73 9.21
N ASP A 239 24.35 1.81 7.94
CA ASP A 239 23.67 2.56 6.88
C ASP A 239 23.04 1.55 5.90
N SER A 240 21.86 1.04 6.25
CA SER A 240 21.15 -0.01 5.51
C SER A 240 20.83 0.31 4.05
N GLU A 241 20.93 1.58 3.66
CA GLU A 241 20.63 2.04 2.30
C GLU A 241 21.84 1.99 1.34
N THR A 242 23.08 1.92 1.85
CA THR A 242 24.29 1.97 1.00
C THR A 242 25.24 0.78 1.17
N CYS A 243 24.83 -0.18 2.02
CA CYS A 243 25.62 -1.32 2.45
C CYS A 243 24.85 -2.63 2.20
N GLY A 244 25.58 -3.67 1.82
CA GLY A 244 25.04 -5.03 1.73
C GLY A 244 24.40 -5.35 0.39
N PHE A 245 23.53 -6.36 0.42
CA PHE A 245 22.75 -6.80 -0.74
C PHE A 245 21.60 -5.86 -1.11
N ALA A 246 21.31 -4.87 -0.26
CA ALA A 246 20.27 -3.86 -0.53
C ALA A 246 20.66 -2.86 -1.63
N ASP A 247 21.95 -2.79 -1.99
CA ASP A 247 22.48 -1.86 -3.00
C ASP A 247 23.51 -2.58 -3.89
N PHE A 248 23.12 -3.74 -4.42
CA PHE A 248 24.02 -4.60 -5.19
C PHE A 248 24.07 -4.16 -6.67
N PRO A 249 25.24 -3.77 -7.20
CA PRO A 249 25.38 -3.23 -8.55
C PRO A 249 25.37 -4.32 -9.63
N VAL A 250 24.23 -5.02 -9.82
CA VAL A 250 24.09 -6.11 -10.83
C VAL A 250 24.45 -5.63 -12.24
N LEU A 251 24.14 -4.37 -12.57
CA LEU A 251 24.38 -3.75 -13.89
C LEU A 251 25.63 -2.87 -13.91
N GLY A 252 26.49 -2.97 -12.89
CA GLY A 252 27.72 -2.19 -12.76
C GLY A 252 27.57 -0.90 -11.93
N LEU A 253 28.71 -0.34 -11.53
CA LEU A 253 28.78 0.81 -10.61
C LEU A 253 28.25 2.11 -11.21
N GLN A 254 28.32 2.28 -12.53
CA GLN A 254 27.76 3.45 -13.20
C GLN A 254 26.24 3.41 -13.21
N ALA A 255 25.65 2.24 -13.48
CA ALA A 255 24.20 2.03 -13.45
C ALA A 255 23.63 2.21 -12.03
N ARG A 256 24.36 1.77 -11.00
CA ARG A 256 24.03 1.99 -9.58
C ARG A 256 23.81 3.46 -9.23
N LYS A 257 24.62 4.39 -9.77
CA LYS A 257 24.44 5.84 -9.56
C LYS A 257 23.07 6.36 -10.02
N PHE A 258 22.47 5.68 -10.99
CA PHE A 258 21.14 5.97 -11.52
C PHE A 258 20.08 5.01 -10.97
N THR A 259 20.30 4.41 -9.80
CA THR A 259 19.37 3.48 -9.14
C THR A 259 19.13 2.14 -9.85
N PHE A 260 19.88 1.83 -10.91
CA PHE A 260 19.85 0.53 -11.60
C PHE A 260 20.73 -0.49 -10.87
N TYR A 261 20.34 -0.82 -9.65
CA TYR A 261 20.89 -1.90 -8.84
C TYR A 261 19.75 -2.85 -8.44
N SER A 262 20.05 -4.00 -7.85
CA SER A 262 19.03 -4.88 -7.26
C SER A 262 19.20 -4.87 -5.75
N ASP A 263 18.08 -4.80 -5.02
CA ASP A 263 18.07 -4.93 -3.57
C ASP A 263 17.82 -6.39 -3.10
N PHE A 264 17.69 -7.29 -4.08
CA PHE A 264 17.30 -8.69 -3.92
C PHE A 264 16.12 -8.87 -2.95
N SER A 265 15.11 -8.00 -3.02
CA SER A 265 13.87 -8.14 -2.27
C SER A 265 13.04 -9.27 -2.86
N THR A 266 12.87 -10.32 -2.06
CA THR A 266 12.01 -11.45 -2.40
C THR A 266 10.53 -11.04 -2.38
N THR A 267 10.18 -9.95 -1.71
CA THR A 267 8.86 -9.32 -1.73
C THR A 267 8.58 -8.69 -3.09
N PHE A 268 9.50 -7.92 -3.67
CA PHE A 268 9.33 -7.39 -5.03
C PHE A 268 9.38 -8.49 -6.09
N VAL A 269 10.28 -9.46 -5.95
CA VAL A 269 10.29 -10.65 -6.84
C VAL A 269 8.96 -11.40 -6.75
N GLY A 270 8.46 -11.67 -5.54
CA GLY A 270 7.17 -12.32 -5.31
C GLY A 270 6.00 -11.51 -5.89
N ALA A 271 5.95 -10.20 -5.67
CA ALA A 271 4.94 -9.34 -6.28
C ALA A 271 5.00 -9.41 -7.82
N GLY A 272 6.21 -9.37 -8.40
CA GLY A 272 6.45 -9.51 -9.83
C GLY A 272 6.06 -10.87 -10.43
N MET A 273 5.98 -11.92 -9.61
CA MET A 273 5.48 -13.25 -10.02
C MET A 273 3.94 -13.29 -10.10
N ILE A 274 3.23 -12.52 -9.27
CA ILE A 274 1.76 -12.53 -9.22
C ILE A 274 1.17 -11.51 -10.20
N VAL A 275 1.82 -10.37 -10.32
CA VAL A 275 1.38 -9.28 -11.17
C VAL A 275 1.63 -9.61 -12.64
N SER A 276 0.74 -9.15 -13.53
CA SER A 276 0.86 -9.37 -14.98
C SER A 276 2.20 -8.87 -15.55
N HIS A 277 2.73 -9.57 -16.55
CA HIS A 277 3.95 -9.17 -17.26
C HIS A 277 3.88 -7.75 -17.82
N LEU A 278 2.69 -7.30 -18.25
CA LEU A 278 2.48 -5.95 -18.76
C LEU A 278 2.81 -4.86 -17.73
N VAL A 279 2.45 -5.08 -16.47
CA VAL A 279 2.75 -4.14 -15.38
C VAL A 279 4.26 -4.12 -15.14
N ASN A 280 4.93 -5.26 -15.06
CA ASN A 280 6.37 -5.30 -14.82
C ASN A 280 7.18 -4.68 -15.97
N ILE A 281 6.78 -4.94 -17.22
CA ILE A 281 7.38 -4.27 -18.38
C ILE A 281 7.12 -2.76 -18.34
N SER A 282 5.91 -2.34 -17.95
CA SER A 282 5.60 -0.90 -17.78
C SER A 282 6.46 -0.26 -16.69
N LEU A 283 6.71 -0.96 -15.57
CA LEU A 283 7.65 -0.49 -14.54
C LEU A 283 9.06 -0.35 -15.12
N LEU A 284 9.54 -1.32 -15.89
CA LEU A 284 10.87 -1.25 -16.49
C LEU A 284 10.99 -0.10 -17.50
N ILE A 285 9.99 0.11 -18.35
CA ILE A 285 9.94 1.25 -19.29
C ILE A 285 9.95 2.55 -18.50
N GLY A 286 9.17 2.64 -17.42
CA GLY A 286 9.17 3.79 -16.51
C GLY A 286 10.54 4.06 -15.88
N ALA A 287 11.24 3.01 -15.45
CA ALA A 287 12.58 3.10 -14.88
C ALA A 287 13.62 3.59 -15.88
N VAL A 288 13.62 3.04 -17.10
CA VAL A 288 14.49 3.46 -18.20
C VAL A 288 14.22 4.90 -18.59
N LEU A 289 12.95 5.27 -18.77
CA LEU A 289 12.58 6.64 -19.15
C LEU A 289 12.99 7.66 -18.07
N SER A 290 12.74 7.35 -16.79
CA SER A 290 13.03 8.27 -15.70
C SER A 290 14.51 8.34 -15.34
N TYR A 291 15.03 7.29 -14.70
CA TYR A 291 16.39 7.27 -14.18
C TYR A 291 17.44 6.97 -15.25
N GLY A 292 17.06 6.34 -16.35
CA GLY A 292 17.98 6.07 -17.47
C GLY A 292 18.17 7.26 -18.42
N ILE A 293 17.13 8.09 -18.61
CA ILE A 293 17.13 9.15 -19.63
C ILE A 293 16.82 10.52 -19.00
N MET A 294 15.63 10.71 -18.43
CA MET A 294 15.14 12.03 -18.04
C MET A 294 15.95 12.69 -16.91
N TRP A 295 16.18 11.98 -15.79
CA TRP A 295 16.91 12.55 -14.65
C TRP A 295 18.37 12.83 -14.97
N PRO A 296 19.11 11.97 -15.69
CA PRO A 296 20.44 12.31 -16.18
C PRO A 296 20.46 13.57 -17.05
N LEU A 297 19.53 13.69 -18.02
CA LEU A 297 19.48 14.85 -18.94
C LEU A 297 19.10 16.14 -18.21
N ILE A 298 18.09 16.12 -17.34
CA ILE A 298 17.74 17.28 -16.50
C ILE A 298 18.89 17.61 -15.54
N GLY A 299 19.59 16.60 -15.02
CA GLY A 299 20.76 16.76 -14.17
C GLY A 299 21.91 17.51 -14.87
N GLN A 300 22.11 17.32 -16.18
CA GLN A 300 23.11 18.08 -16.95
C GLN A 300 22.74 19.57 -17.09
N LEU A 301 21.47 19.92 -16.94
CA LEU A 301 20.96 21.30 -17.03
C LEU A 301 20.96 22.02 -15.66
N LYS A 302 21.61 21.42 -14.65
CA LYS A 302 21.86 22.03 -13.34
C LYS A 302 22.61 23.36 -13.53
N GLY A 303 22.08 24.43 -12.94
CA GLY A 303 22.56 25.81 -13.09
C GLY A 303 21.75 26.65 -14.05
N HIS A 304 21.11 26.03 -15.05
CA HIS A 304 20.23 26.72 -16.02
C HIS A 304 18.74 26.55 -15.67
N TRP A 305 18.33 25.32 -15.36
CA TRP A 305 16.94 24.97 -15.08
C TRP A 305 16.61 25.00 -13.58
N PHE A 306 17.60 24.77 -12.73
CA PHE A 306 17.51 24.86 -11.28
C PHE A 306 18.87 25.22 -10.67
N PRO A 307 18.92 25.87 -9.48
CA PRO A 307 20.16 26.37 -8.89
C PRO A 307 21.21 25.28 -8.55
N ASN A 308 22.49 25.63 -8.68
CA ASN A 308 23.62 24.74 -8.37
C ASN A 308 23.82 24.50 -6.87
N SER A 309 23.47 25.49 -6.04
CA SER A 309 23.76 25.54 -4.60
C SER A 309 22.78 24.73 -3.73
N LEU A 310 21.72 24.18 -4.32
CA LEU A 310 20.69 23.44 -3.58
C LEU A 310 21.01 21.96 -3.50
N GLU A 311 20.74 21.37 -2.33
CA GLU A 311 20.72 19.92 -2.16
C GLU A 311 19.70 19.27 -3.09
N GLU A 312 19.99 18.06 -3.57
CA GLU A 312 19.07 17.27 -4.40
C GLU A 312 17.78 16.90 -3.67
N SER A 313 17.77 16.92 -2.34
CA SER A 313 16.58 16.69 -1.50
C SER A 313 15.56 17.83 -1.59
N SER A 314 15.98 19.02 -2.06
CA SER A 314 15.14 20.20 -2.14
C SER A 314 14.13 20.09 -3.29
N MET A 315 12.89 20.51 -3.05
CA MET A 315 11.86 20.60 -4.09
C MET A 315 12.16 21.65 -5.17
N LYS A 316 13.04 22.63 -4.89
CA LYS A 316 13.56 23.57 -5.88
C LYS A 316 14.67 22.95 -6.76
N SER A 317 15.03 21.68 -6.54
CA SER A 317 16.03 20.93 -7.30
C SER A 317 15.40 19.85 -8.19
N ILE A 318 16.21 18.90 -8.67
CA ILE A 318 15.77 17.74 -9.46
C ILE A 318 14.62 16.96 -8.80
N TYR A 319 14.56 16.92 -7.46
CA TYR A 319 13.50 16.21 -6.74
C TYR A 319 12.10 16.79 -6.96
N GLY A 320 11.99 18.10 -7.22
CA GLY A 320 10.72 18.70 -7.63
C GLY A 320 10.17 18.07 -8.91
N TYR A 321 11.00 17.93 -9.94
CA TYR A 321 10.59 17.27 -11.18
C TYR A 321 10.18 15.82 -10.95
N LYS A 322 10.96 15.06 -10.16
CA LYS A 322 10.64 13.66 -9.80
C LYS A 322 9.24 13.54 -9.20
N VAL A 323 8.89 14.43 -8.27
CA VAL A 323 7.61 14.35 -7.57
C VAL A 323 6.44 14.78 -8.45
N PHE A 324 6.52 15.95 -9.08
CA PHE A 324 5.38 16.52 -9.81
C PHE A 324 5.10 15.80 -11.14
N ILE A 325 6.13 15.36 -11.88
CA ILE A 325 5.92 14.62 -13.13
C ILE A 325 5.27 13.25 -12.85
N SER A 326 5.71 12.56 -11.80
CA SER A 326 5.13 11.28 -11.40
C SER A 326 3.68 11.42 -10.98
N VAL A 327 3.37 12.45 -10.18
CA VAL A 327 2.00 12.81 -9.84
C VAL A 327 1.17 13.07 -11.10
N ALA A 328 1.69 13.83 -12.06
CA ALA A 328 0.96 14.18 -13.27
C ALA A 328 0.60 12.94 -14.10
N LEU A 329 1.52 11.99 -14.24
CA LEU A 329 1.28 10.68 -14.87
C LEU A 329 0.20 9.88 -14.11
N ILE A 330 0.36 9.73 -12.79
CA ILE A 330 -0.57 8.97 -11.94
C ILE A 330 -1.98 9.57 -11.99
N LEU A 331 -2.08 10.90 -11.91
CA LEU A 331 -3.36 11.62 -12.00
C LEU A 331 -3.98 11.51 -13.38
N GLY A 332 -3.20 11.69 -14.45
CA GLY A 332 -3.71 11.60 -15.83
C GLY A 332 -4.32 10.24 -16.15
N ASP A 333 -3.59 9.17 -15.83
CA ASP A 333 -4.07 7.80 -16.00
C ASP A 333 -5.27 7.49 -15.10
N GLY A 334 -5.14 7.81 -13.81
CA GLY A 334 -6.16 7.49 -12.83
C GLY A 334 -7.46 8.26 -13.05
N LEU A 335 -7.39 9.54 -13.42
CA LEU A 335 -8.58 10.35 -13.76
C LEU A 335 -9.26 9.84 -15.03
N TYR A 336 -8.50 9.47 -16.05
CA TYR A 336 -9.06 8.87 -17.26
C TYR A 336 -9.85 7.60 -16.92
N ASN A 337 -9.23 6.67 -16.17
CA ASN A 337 -9.87 5.42 -15.76
C ASN A 337 -11.07 5.66 -14.84
N PHE A 338 -10.99 6.64 -13.93
CA PHE A 338 -12.10 7.03 -13.07
C PHE A 338 -13.30 7.54 -13.90
N VAL A 339 -13.08 8.51 -14.80
CA VAL A 339 -14.13 9.08 -15.65
C VAL A 339 -14.75 8.01 -16.54
N LYS A 340 -13.93 7.14 -17.15
CA LYS A 340 -14.37 6.00 -17.96
C LYS A 340 -15.30 5.08 -17.17
N ILE A 341 -14.86 4.63 -16.00
CA ILE A 341 -15.62 3.70 -15.17
C ILE A 341 -16.91 4.34 -14.63
N MET A 342 -16.85 5.59 -14.20
CA MET A 342 -18.03 6.34 -13.77
C MET A 342 -19.03 6.51 -14.92
N GLY A 343 -18.55 6.83 -16.13
CA GLY A 343 -19.38 6.91 -17.34
C GLY A 343 -20.09 5.57 -17.64
N TYR A 344 -19.35 4.47 -17.67
CA TYR A 344 -19.95 3.14 -17.88
C TYR A 344 -20.97 2.77 -16.79
N THR A 345 -20.68 3.12 -15.54
CA THR A 345 -21.57 2.86 -14.40
C THR A 345 -22.88 3.64 -14.54
N ILE A 346 -22.82 4.93 -14.88
CA ILE A 346 -24.00 5.77 -15.09
C ILE A 346 -24.84 5.25 -16.26
N ILE A 347 -24.20 4.89 -17.38
CA ILE A 347 -24.87 4.34 -18.57
C ILE A 347 -25.54 3.00 -18.25
N SER A 348 -24.88 2.13 -17.48
CA SER A 348 -25.42 0.83 -17.06
C SER A 348 -26.59 0.96 -16.07
N ILE A 349 -26.63 2.03 -15.27
CA ILE A 349 -27.76 2.33 -14.37
C ILE A 349 -28.97 2.88 -15.16
N HIS A 350 -28.73 3.72 -16.18
CA HIS A 350 -29.79 4.36 -16.96
C HIS A 350 -30.31 3.52 -18.15
N GLY A 351 -29.46 2.67 -18.73
CA GLY A 351 -29.84 1.71 -19.76
C GLY A 351 -29.83 0.30 -19.20
N LYS A 352 -30.88 -0.50 -19.44
CA LYS A 352 -30.94 -1.95 -19.11
C LYS A 352 -29.93 -2.79 -19.92
N ARG A 353 -28.66 -2.41 -19.95
CA ARG A 353 -27.58 -3.17 -20.59
C ARG A 353 -26.84 -3.91 -19.49
N LYS A 354 -27.05 -5.23 -19.43
CA LYS A 354 -26.18 -6.13 -18.65
C LYS A 354 -24.74 -5.86 -19.07
N SER A 355 -23.86 -5.60 -18.09
CA SER A 355 -22.42 -5.45 -18.32
C SER A 355 -21.91 -6.65 -19.10
N ALA A 356 -21.56 -6.44 -20.37
CA ALA A 356 -20.88 -7.41 -21.20
C ALA A 356 -19.37 -7.30 -20.91
N VAL A 357 -18.93 -7.91 -19.82
CA VAL A 357 -17.52 -8.28 -19.64
C VAL A 357 -17.52 -9.79 -19.59
N SER A 358 -16.88 -10.39 -20.59
CA SER A 358 -16.84 -11.82 -20.92
C SER A 358 -16.67 -12.73 -19.69
N ASP A 359 -17.70 -13.54 -19.40
CA ASP A 359 -17.73 -14.53 -18.32
C ASP A 359 -17.27 -15.94 -18.78
N GLU A 360 -16.79 -16.10 -20.01
CA GLU A 360 -16.64 -17.42 -20.65
C GLU A 360 -15.42 -18.25 -20.23
N ASN A 361 -14.60 -17.84 -19.25
CA ASN A 361 -13.39 -18.59 -18.88
C ASN A 361 -13.06 -18.69 -17.37
N LYS A 362 -14.04 -18.49 -16.47
CA LYS A 362 -13.79 -18.53 -15.02
C LYS A 362 -14.09 -19.90 -14.41
N GLY A 363 -13.16 -20.44 -13.62
CA GLY A 363 -13.32 -21.72 -12.93
C GLY A 363 -14.46 -21.72 -11.91
N LEU A 364 -14.97 -22.91 -11.57
CA LEU A 364 -16.11 -23.10 -10.65
C LEU A 364 -15.88 -22.48 -9.25
N GLU A 365 -14.63 -22.46 -8.78
CA GLU A 365 -14.27 -21.83 -7.51
C GLU A 365 -14.32 -20.30 -7.55
N ASP A 366 -13.86 -19.68 -8.64
CA ASP A 366 -13.93 -18.22 -8.83
C ASP A 366 -15.38 -17.76 -8.92
N LEU A 367 -16.24 -18.53 -9.60
CA LEU A 367 -17.68 -18.28 -9.66
C LEU A 367 -18.32 -18.29 -8.26
N LYS A 368 -17.99 -19.29 -7.41
CA LYS A 368 -18.47 -19.36 -6.03
C LYS A 368 -17.95 -18.22 -5.15
N GLN A 369 -16.67 -17.85 -5.28
CA GLN A 369 -16.09 -16.73 -4.55
C GLN A 369 -16.76 -15.40 -4.93
N ASN A 370 -16.99 -15.19 -6.23
CA ASN A 370 -17.67 -14.01 -6.75
C ASN A 370 -19.12 -13.97 -6.28
N GLU A 371 -19.85 -15.07 -6.36
CA GLU A 371 -21.24 -15.15 -5.91
C GLU A 371 -21.37 -14.77 -4.43
N LEU A 372 -20.50 -15.29 -3.56
CA LEU A 372 -20.51 -14.99 -2.13
C LEU A 372 -20.18 -13.52 -1.84
N PHE A 373 -19.14 -12.98 -2.46
CA PHE A 373 -18.76 -11.58 -2.32
C PHE A 373 -19.88 -10.62 -2.79
N LEU A 374 -20.63 -11.03 -3.82
CA LEU A 374 -21.73 -10.27 -4.39
C LEU A 374 -23.07 -10.46 -3.65
N ARG A 375 -23.28 -11.60 -2.99
CA ARG A 375 -24.51 -11.92 -2.25
C ARG A 375 -24.64 -11.08 -0.98
N GLU A 376 -23.54 -10.83 -0.27
CA GLU A 376 -23.52 -9.96 0.89
C GLU A 376 -23.21 -8.50 0.51
N LYS A 377 -24.19 -7.85 -0.13
CA LYS A 377 -24.10 -6.44 -0.51
C LYS A 377 -24.02 -5.55 0.73
N ILE A 378 -23.00 -4.70 0.83
CA ILE A 378 -23.11 -3.48 1.64
C ILE A 378 -24.01 -2.55 0.82
N PRO A 379 -25.18 -2.15 1.32
CA PRO A 379 -26.05 -1.23 0.60
C PRO A 379 -25.28 0.02 0.18
N MET A 380 -25.38 0.41 -1.10
CA MET A 380 -24.65 1.57 -1.64
C MET A 380 -24.96 2.85 -0.86
N TRP A 381 -26.19 2.98 -0.36
CA TRP A 381 -26.62 4.09 0.49
C TRP A 381 -25.80 4.23 1.78
N ILE A 382 -25.32 3.12 2.38
CA ILE A 382 -24.44 3.19 3.56
C ILE A 382 -23.10 3.85 3.18
N GLY A 383 -22.55 3.51 2.01
CA GLY A 383 -21.35 4.15 1.48
C GLY A 383 -21.54 5.65 1.27
N VAL A 384 -22.60 6.02 0.54
CA VAL A 384 -22.89 7.43 0.20
C VAL A 384 -23.23 8.26 1.44
N VAL A 385 -24.13 7.78 2.30
CA VAL A 385 -24.52 8.50 3.52
C VAL A 385 -23.37 8.58 4.51
N GLY A 386 -22.64 7.48 4.73
CA GLY A 386 -21.46 7.49 5.60
C GLY A 386 -20.44 8.52 5.12
N TYR A 387 -20.14 8.52 3.81
CA TYR A 387 -19.24 9.51 3.23
C TYR A 387 -19.72 10.95 3.46
N ILE A 388 -21.00 11.25 3.19
CA ILE A 388 -21.58 12.60 3.37
C ILE A 388 -21.53 13.01 4.84
N VAL A 389 -21.98 12.15 5.76
CA VAL A 389 -22.04 12.46 7.20
C VAL A 389 -20.66 12.74 7.77
N PHE A 390 -19.68 11.86 7.52
CA PHE A 390 -18.32 12.06 8.01
C PHE A 390 -17.62 13.24 7.32
N SER A 391 -17.93 13.52 6.04
CA SER A 391 -17.41 14.70 5.35
C SER A 391 -17.97 16.00 5.94
N ILE A 392 -19.28 16.07 6.23
CA ILE A 392 -19.90 17.22 6.90
C ILE A 392 -19.28 17.43 8.28
N MET A 393 -19.13 16.35 9.06
CA MET A 393 -18.47 16.42 10.37
C MET A 393 -17.04 16.97 10.24
N SER A 394 -16.31 16.58 9.20
CA SER A 394 -14.97 17.10 8.89
C SER A 394 -14.94 18.56 8.46
N ILE A 395 -15.87 18.97 7.61
CA ILE A 395 -16.02 20.37 7.18
C ILE A 395 -16.29 21.29 8.37
N VAL A 396 -16.94 20.79 9.44
CA VAL A 396 -17.18 21.55 10.67
C VAL A 396 -15.99 21.48 11.64
N VAL A 397 -15.50 20.27 11.96
CA VAL A 397 -14.51 20.06 13.03
C VAL A 397 -13.11 20.50 12.62
N VAL A 398 -12.70 20.25 11.37
CA VAL A 398 -11.33 20.55 10.93
C VAL A 398 -11.02 22.05 10.99
N PRO A 399 -11.88 22.97 10.51
CA PRO A 399 -11.64 24.40 10.67
C PRO A 399 -11.66 24.89 12.12
N ILE A 400 -12.36 24.20 13.03
CA ILE A 400 -12.31 24.51 14.48
C ILE A 400 -10.95 24.15 15.05
N ILE A 401 -10.37 23.01 14.65
CA ILE A 401 -9.03 22.59 15.07
C ILE A 401 -7.95 23.46 14.41
N PHE A 402 -8.12 23.79 13.13
CA PHE A 402 -7.19 24.56 12.32
C PHE A 402 -7.91 25.76 11.70
N PRO A 403 -8.04 26.89 12.41
CA PRO A 403 -8.73 28.09 11.90
C PRO A 403 -8.19 28.61 10.56
N GLN A 404 -6.90 28.34 10.29
CA GLN A 404 -6.23 28.67 9.03
C GLN A 404 -6.77 27.88 7.84
N LEU A 405 -7.29 26.67 8.06
CA LEU A 405 -7.90 25.82 7.05
C LEU A 405 -9.41 26.07 7.00
N LYS A 406 -9.81 27.07 6.22
CA LYS A 406 -11.23 27.44 6.07
C LYS A 406 -12.07 26.29 5.49
N TRP A 407 -13.36 26.26 5.86
CA TRP A 407 -14.30 25.19 5.50
C TRP A 407 -14.34 24.89 4.00
N TYR A 408 -14.29 25.90 3.13
CA TYR A 408 -14.37 25.73 1.68
C TYR A 408 -13.17 24.95 1.10
N PHE A 409 -11.99 25.03 1.71
CA PHE A 409 -10.84 24.20 1.31
C PHE A 409 -11.10 22.71 1.61
N VAL A 410 -11.73 22.44 2.75
CA VAL A 410 -12.12 21.08 3.15
C VAL A 410 -13.20 20.52 2.21
N VAL A 411 -14.16 21.35 1.79
CA VAL A 411 -15.16 20.96 0.77
C VAL A 411 -14.50 20.55 -0.54
N VAL A 412 -13.59 21.38 -1.07
CA VAL A 412 -12.89 21.08 -2.32
C VAL A 412 -12.05 19.80 -2.19
N ALA A 413 -11.37 19.62 -1.07
CA ALA A 413 -10.60 18.40 -0.80
C ALA A 413 -11.49 17.15 -0.84
N TYR A 414 -12.69 17.20 -0.23
CA TYR A 414 -13.61 16.08 -0.27
C TYR A 414 -14.22 15.86 -1.66
N ILE A 415 -14.56 16.90 -2.41
CA ILE A 415 -15.02 16.73 -3.81
C ILE A 415 -14.00 15.95 -4.66
N LEU A 416 -12.70 16.23 -4.46
CA LEU A 416 -11.62 15.55 -5.20
C LEU A 416 -11.21 14.20 -4.59
N ALA A 417 -11.53 13.93 -3.33
CA ALA A 417 -11.04 12.76 -2.62
C ALA A 417 -11.46 11.41 -3.26
N PRO A 418 -12.70 11.21 -3.76
CA PRO A 418 -13.10 9.97 -4.41
C PRO A 418 -12.29 9.60 -5.65
N SER A 419 -12.01 10.58 -6.52
CA SER A 419 -11.19 10.32 -7.70
C SER A 419 -9.76 9.96 -7.28
N LEU A 420 -9.16 10.70 -6.35
CA LEU A 420 -7.80 10.42 -5.88
C LEU A 420 -7.69 9.07 -5.16
N ALA A 421 -8.69 8.70 -4.35
CA ALA A 421 -8.75 7.42 -3.67
C ALA A 421 -8.84 6.28 -4.67
N PHE A 422 -9.66 6.43 -5.72
CA PHE A 422 -9.76 5.45 -6.79
C PHE A 422 -8.42 5.28 -7.52
N CYS A 423 -7.78 6.38 -7.94
CA CYS A 423 -6.49 6.34 -8.63
C CYS A 423 -5.44 5.59 -7.80
N ASN A 424 -5.36 5.90 -6.50
CA ASN A 424 -4.39 5.26 -5.61
C ASN A 424 -4.67 3.77 -5.40
N ALA A 425 -5.93 3.41 -5.13
CA ALA A 425 -6.30 2.03 -4.89
C ALA A 425 -6.17 1.18 -6.17
N TYR A 426 -6.46 1.76 -7.35
CA TYR A 426 -6.23 1.11 -8.64
C TYR A 426 -4.74 0.84 -8.88
N GLY A 427 -3.88 1.84 -8.66
CA GLY A 427 -2.42 1.68 -8.76
C GLY A 427 -1.89 0.62 -7.80
N ALA A 428 -2.30 0.68 -6.53
CA ALA A 428 -1.94 -0.32 -5.53
C ALA A 428 -2.45 -1.72 -5.88
N GLY A 429 -3.63 -1.84 -6.51
CA GLY A 429 -4.15 -3.12 -6.98
C GLY A 429 -3.30 -3.76 -8.09
N LEU A 430 -2.62 -2.94 -8.89
CA LEU A 430 -1.71 -3.39 -9.95
C LEU A 430 -0.28 -3.67 -9.45
N THR A 431 0.24 -2.88 -8.52
CA THR A 431 1.68 -2.88 -8.18
C THR A 431 2.00 -3.14 -6.71
N ASP A 432 0.97 -3.26 -5.86
CA ASP A 432 1.08 -3.34 -4.40
C ASP A 432 1.57 -2.07 -3.70
N MET A 433 1.65 -0.95 -4.43
CA MET A 433 2.23 0.30 -3.93
C MET A 433 1.16 1.35 -3.59
N ASN A 434 1.03 1.66 -2.30
CA ASN A 434 0.19 2.76 -1.82
C ASN A 434 0.94 4.10 -1.86
N MET A 435 0.48 5.01 -2.73
CA MET A 435 1.12 6.31 -3.01
C MET A 435 0.38 7.49 -2.37
N ALA A 436 -0.41 7.27 -1.31
CA ALA A 436 -1.20 8.31 -0.65
C ALA A 436 -0.40 9.57 -0.26
N TYR A 437 0.88 9.42 0.08
CA TYR A 437 1.76 10.54 0.41
C TYR A 437 2.01 11.49 -0.79
N ASN A 438 2.03 10.98 -2.03
CA ASN A 438 2.21 11.80 -3.23
C ASN A 438 0.98 12.66 -3.48
N TYR A 439 -0.22 12.07 -3.40
CA TYR A 439 -1.47 12.83 -3.49
C TYR A 439 -1.60 13.87 -2.37
N GLY A 440 -1.16 13.52 -1.16
CA GLY A 440 -1.05 14.45 -0.03
C GLY A 440 -0.15 15.65 -0.33
N LYS A 441 1.02 15.43 -0.94
CA LYS A 441 1.93 16.51 -1.37
C LYS A 441 1.29 17.44 -2.41
N VAL A 442 0.51 16.93 -3.35
CA VAL A 442 -0.22 17.79 -4.31
C VAL A 442 -1.21 18.69 -3.60
N ALA A 443 -2.02 18.10 -2.72
CA ALA A 443 -2.98 18.84 -1.92
C ALA A 443 -2.28 19.90 -1.04
N LEU A 444 -1.11 19.54 -0.48
CA LEU A 444 -0.25 20.45 0.27
C LEU A 444 0.09 21.70 -0.56
N PHE A 445 0.65 21.54 -1.77
CA PHE A 445 1.04 22.66 -2.61
C PHE A 445 -0.15 23.52 -3.06
N VAL A 446 -1.25 22.88 -3.49
CA VAL A 446 -2.45 23.60 -3.93
C VAL A 446 -3.04 24.42 -2.78
N LEU A 447 -3.17 23.83 -1.59
CA LEU A 447 -3.72 24.52 -0.43
C LEU A 447 -2.77 25.58 0.12
N ALA A 448 -1.46 25.34 0.10
CA ALA A 448 -0.46 26.34 0.48
C ALA A 448 -0.57 27.59 -0.40
N ALA A 449 -0.65 27.40 -1.72
CA ALA A 449 -0.75 28.49 -2.69
C ALA A 449 -2.07 29.27 -2.55
N LEU A 450 -3.19 28.57 -2.32
CA LEU A 450 -4.51 29.20 -2.23
C LEU A 450 -4.78 29.90 -0.89
N ALA A 451 -4.20 29.42 0.22
CA ALA A 451 -4.43 29.98 1.54
C ALA A 451 -3.54 31.20 1.87
N GLY A 452 -2.56 31.52 1.02
CA GLY A 452 -1.75 32.72 1.10
C GLY A 452 -0.63 32.67 2.16
N LYS A 453 0.14 33.77 2.26
CA LYS A 453 1.41 33.78 3.00
C LYS A 453 1.31 33.55 4.51
N GLU A 454 0.25 34.04 5.15
CA GLU A 454 0.13 33.96 6.61
C GLU A 454 -0.43 32.62 7.10
N ASN A 455 -1.38 32.04 6.35
CA ASN A 455 -2.15 30.86 6.75
C ASN A 455 -1.78 29.59 5.96
N GLY A 456 -0.99 29.75 4.89
CA GLY A 456 -0.74 28.70 3.91
C GLY A 456 -0.06 27.46 4.49
N VAL A 457 0.93 27.60 5.38
CA VAL A 457 1.64 26.45 5.94
C VAL A 457 0.72 25.53 6.75
N VAL A 458 -0.11 26.09 7.63
CA VAL A 458 -1.03 25.29 8.46
C VAL A 458 -2.13 24.67 7.60
N ALA A 459 -2.72 25.47 6.70
CA ALA A 459 -3.76 24.99 5.79
C ALA A 459 -3.25 23.85 4.90
N ALA A 460 -2.02 23.98 4.40
CA ALA A 460 -1.36 22.99 3.57
C ALA A 460 -1.06 21.70 4.32
N LEU A 461 -0.45 21.77 5.50
CA LEU A 461 -0.11 20.59 6.30
C LEU A 461 -1.36 19.84 6.79
N ALA A 462 -2.36 20.57 7.30
CA ALA A 462 -3.61 19.97 7.75
C ALA A 462 -4.45 19.42 6.59
N GLY A 463 -4.54 20.14 5.47
CA GLY A 463 -5.32 19.72 4.30
C GLY A 463 -4.66 18.59 3.51
N CYS A 464 -3.33 18.58 3.42
CA CYS A 464 -2.54 17.42 2.99
C CYS A 464 -2.94 16.15 3.73
N GLY A 465 -3.04 16.25 5.07
CA GLY A 465 -3.42 15.14 5.92
C GLY A 465 -4.82 14.61 5.63
N ILE A 466 -5.76 15.47 5.20
CA ILE A 466 -7.10 15.07 4.77
C ILE A 466 -7.01 14.11 3.59
N ILE A 467 -6.39 14.56 2.50
CA ILE A 467 -6.27 13.75 1.28
C ILE A 467 -5.45 12.50 1.54
N LYS A 468 -4.27 12.62 2.17
CA LYS A 468 -3.40 11.47 2.43
C LYS A 468 -4.12 10.40 3.26
N SER A 469 -4.80 10.77 4.34
CA SER A 469 -5.47 9.80 5.21
C SER A 469 -6.64 9.13 4.50
N VAL A 470 -7.50 9.89 3.81
CA VAL A 470 -8.65 9.35 3.08
C VAL A 470 -8.20 8.37 1.99
N VAL A 471 -7.24 8.78 1.17
CA VAL A 471 -6.70 7.98 0.06
C VAL A 471 -5.99 6.73 0.57
N SER A 472 -5.27 6.83 1.69
CA SER A 472 -4.59 5.68 2.30
C SER A 472 -5.56 4.67 2.90
N VAL A 473 -6.52 5.12 3.72
CA VAL A 473 -7.51 4.24 4.37
C VAL A 473 -8.36 3.53 3.32
N ALA A 474 -8.79 4.26 2.28
CA ALA A 474 -9.56 3.69 1.19
C ALA A 474 -8.80 2.59 0.44
N CYS A 475 -7.51 2.79 0.19
CA CYS A 475 -6.63 1.80 -0.45
C CYS A 475 -6.48 0.54 0.41
N ILE A 476 -6.24 0.70 1.71
CA ILE A 476 -6.08 -0.44 2.64
C ILE A 476 -7.39 -1.24 2.73
N LEU A 477 -8.54 -0.57 2.77
CA LEU A 477 -9.85 -1.24 2.73
C LEU A 477 -10.01 -2.10 1.46
N MET A 478 -9.61 -1.61 0.28
CA MET A 478 -9.69 -2.42 -0.95
C MET A 478 -8.75 -3.64 -0.91
N GLN A 479 -7.55 -3.47 -0.37
CA GLN A 479 -6.60 -4.57 -0.19
C GLN A 479 -7.15 -5.63 0.78
N ASP A 480 -7.74 -5.23 1.91
CA ASP A 480 -8.34 -6.17 2.86
C ASP A 480 -9.62 -6.81 2.31
N LEU A 481 -10.40 -6.10 1.49
CA LEU A 481 -11.53 -6.72 0.76
C LEU A 481 -11.04 -7.78 -0.24
N LYS A 482 -9.88 -7.61 -0.87
CA LYS A 482 -9.27 -8.67 -1.68
C LYS A 482 -8.90 -9.88 -0.81
N THR A 483 -8.29 -9.64 0.36
CA THR A 483 -8.01 -10.72 1.33
C THR A 483 -9.29 -11.45 1.69
N GLY A 484 -10.33 -10.71 2.08
CA GLY A 484 -11.64 -11.25 2.47
C GLY A 484 -12.32 -12.04 1.35
N HIS A 485 -12.23 -11.57 0.11
CA HIS A 485 -12.76 -12.28 -1.06
C HIS A 485 -12.11 -13.67 -1.22
N LEU A 486 -10.79 -13.76 -1.10
CA LEU A 486 -10.02 -15.00 -1.24
C LEU A 486 -10.11 -15.92 0.00
N THR A 487 -10.40 -15.39 1.19
CA THR A 487 -10.63 -16.18 2.41
C THR A 487 -12.11 -16.52 2.64
N TYR A 488 -12.99 -16.16 1.70
CA TYR A 488 -14.44 -16.33 1.82
C TYR A 488 -15.02 -15.68 3.09
N THR A 489 -14.50 -14.50 3.42
CA THR A 489 -14.98 -13.67 4.52
C THR A 489 -16.01 -12.68 4.00
N SER A 490 -17.05 -12.43 4.79
CA SER A 490 -18.08 -11.45 4.47
C SER A 490 -17.50 -10.05 4.21
N PRO A 491 -17.86 -9.37 3.11
CA PRO A 491 -17.52 -7.96 2.92
C PRO A 491 -18.06 -7.06 4.04
N ARG A 492 -19.20 -7.41 4.65
CA ARG A 492 -19.77 -6.67 5.79
C ARG A 492 -18.92 -6.86 7.05
N ALA A 493 -18.46 -8.08 7.31
CA ALA A 493 -17.55 -8.34 8.41
C ALA A 493 -16.21 -7.61 8.22
N MET A 494 -15.64 -7.65 7.01
CA MET A 494 -14.40 -6.92 6.70
C MET A 494 -14.55 -5.41 6.88
N PHE A 495 -15.67 -4.84 6.45
CA PHE A 495 -15.96 -3.42 6.65
C PHE A 495 -16.07 -3.07 8.14
N LEU A 496 -16.78 -3.87 8.93
CA LEU A 496 -16.90 -3.63 10.37
C LEU A 496 -15.55 -3.82 11.10
N SER A 497 -14.73 -4.79 10.70
CA SER A 497 -13.35 -4.93 11.18
C SER A 497 -12.51 -3.70 10.91
N GLN A 498 -12.63 -3.12 9.71
CA GLN A 498 -11.96 -1.87 9.34
C GLN A 498 -12.44 -0.70 10.20
N VAL A 499 -13.74 -0.59 10.48
CA VAL A 499 -14.30 0.42 11.39
C VAL A 499 -13.74 0.26 12.82
N ILE A 500 -13.73 -0.97 13.35
CA ILE A 500 -13.20 -1.28 14.67
C ILE A 500 -11.70 -0.93 14.74
N GLY A 501 -10.92 -1.41 13.78
CA GLY A 501 -9.49 -1.17 13.71
C GLY A 501 -9.15 0.32 13.57
N THR A 502 -9.88 1.05 12.72
CA THR A 502 -9.74 2.51 12.56
C THR A 502 -10.05 3.24 13.87
N THR A 503 -11.14 2.87 14.55
CA THR A 503 -11.52 3.43 15.87
C THR A 503 -10.40 3.25 16.88
N ILE A 504 -9.88 2.02 17.01
CA ILE A 504 -8.79 1.70 17.93
C ILE A 504 -7.53 2.48 17.53
N GLY A 505 -7.19 2.52 16.24
CA GLY A 505 -6.00 3.21 15.75
C GLY A 505 -6.07 4.73 15.96
N CYS A 506 -7.23 5.36 15.84
CA CYS A 506 -7.41 6.79 16.16
C CYS A 506 -7.06 7.12 17.62
N ILE A 507 -7.13 6.14 18.54
CA ILE A 507 -6.79 6.31 19.96
C ILE A 507 -5.37 5.80 20.25
N MET A 508 -5.04 4.59 19.81
CA MET A 508 -3.78 3.92 20.09
C MET A 508 -2.58 4.59 19.40
N THR A 509 -2.77 5.19 18.23
CA THR A 509 -1.66 5.82 17.51
C THR A 509 -1.25 7.16 18.10
N PRO A 510 -2.14 8.08 18.54
CA PRO A 510 -1.74 9.19 19.39
C PRO A 510 -1.08 8.75 20.69
N LEU A 511 -1.62 7.75 21.39
CA LEU A 511 -0.99 7.22 22.62
C LEU A 511 0.45 6.74 22.35
N SER A 512 0.64 5.98 21.27
CA SER A 512 1.95 5.50 20.84
C SER A 512 2.89 6.66 20.49
N PHE A 513 2.39 7.69 19.81
CA PHE A 513 3.17 8.89 19.52
C PHE A 513 3.60 9.62 20.81
N PHE A 514 2.68 9.84 21.76
CA PHE A 514 2.98 10.53 23.00
C PHE A 514 3.91 9.75 23.94
N LEU A 515 3.92 8.42 23.85
CA LEU A 515 4.93 7.60 24.51
C LEU A 515 6.35 8.03 24.09
N TYR A 516 6.58 8.23 22.78
CA TYR A 516 7.88 8.69 22.29
C TYR A 516 8.09 10.19 22.48
N TYR A 517 7.08 11.01 22.19
CA TYR A 517 7.16 12.46 22.23
C TYR A 517 7.44 13.02 23.64
N LYS A 518 6.95 12.35 24.69
CA LYS A 518 7.24 12.74 26.08
C LYS A 518 8.54 12.14 26.63
N ALA A 519 8.91 10.95 26.17
CA ALA A 519 10.08 10.25 26.68
C ALA A 519 11.40 10.63 25.98
N PHE A 520 11.33 11.13 24.74
CA PHE A 520 12.50 11.42 23.92
C PHE A 520 12.39 12.77 23.22
N ASP A 521 13.53 13.31 22.80
CA ASP A 521 13.63 14.57 22.05
C ASP A 521 13.28 14.40 20.57
N VAL A 522 12.00 14.12 20.30
CA VAL A 522 11.47 13.88 18.95
C VAL A 522 11.62 15.12 18.06
N GLY A 523 12.04 14.92 16.81
CA GLY A 523 12.27 15.99 15.83
C GLY A 523 13.66 16.63 15.92
N ASN A 524 14.60 16.05 16.68
CA ASN A 524 16.00 16.49 16.69
C ASN A 524 16.77 15.84 15.53
N PRO A 525 17.31 16.61 14.55
CA PRO A 525 18.09 16.04 13.44
C PRO A 525 19.30 15.20 13.87
N ASN A 526 19.86 15.52 15.05
CA ASN A 526 21.02 14.83 15.63
C ASN A 526 20.62 13.72 16.63
N GLY A 527 19.33 13.56 16.91
CA GLY A 527 18.81 12.56 17.85
C GLY A 527 18.50 11.21 17.20
N GLU A 528 18.02 10.26 18.02
CA GLU A 528 17.53 8.94 17.55
C GLU A 528 16.21 9.07 16.77
N PHE A 529 15.30 9.93 17.25
CA PHE A 529 13.98 10.16 16.68
C PHE A 529 13.95 11.46 15.89
N LYS A 530 14.63 11.44 14.73
CA LYS A 530 14.82 12.63 13.89
C LYS A 530 13.54 13.17 13.26
N ALA A 531 12.58 12.27 12.99
CA ALA A 531 11.36 12.54 12.24
C ALA A 531 11.63 13.37 10.97
N PRO A 532 12.46 12.85 10.04
CA PRO A 532 12.99 13.64 8.92
C PRO A 532 11.89 14.23 8.03
N TYR A 533 10.78 13.49 7.87
CA TYR A 533 9.65 13.95 7.06
C TYR A 533 8.91 15.14 7.66
N ALA A 534 8.96 15.40 8.97
CA ALA A 534 8.29 16.56 9.54
C ALA A 534 8.89 17.86 8.99
N LEU A 535 10.22 17.96 8.98
CA LEU A 535 10.93 19.09 8.42
C LEU A 535 10.74 19.21 6.91
N ILE A 536 10.80 18.09 6.18
CA ILE A 536 10.58 18.08 4.73
C ILE A 536 9.16 18.58 4.40
N TYR A 537 8.12 18.11 5.11
CA TYR A 537 6.74 18.55 4.88
C TYR A 537 6.53 20.02 5.20
N ARG A 538 7.12 20.53 6.28
CA ARG A 538 7.04 21.96 6.58
C ARG A 538 7.72 22.80 5.50
N ASN A 539 8.94 22.44 5.08
CA ASN A 539 9.66 23.14 4.02
C ASN A 539 8.92 23.07 2.68
N MET A 540 8.25 21.96 2.37
CA MET A 540 7.35 21.86 1.21
C MET A 540 6.17 22.83 1.32
N ALA A 541 5.59 22.99 2.51
CA ALA A 541 4.46 23.88 2.72
C ALA A 541 4.86 25.36 2.60
N ILE A 542 6.02 25.71 3.16
CA ILE A 542 6.63 27.04 2.97
C ILE A 542 6.88 27.30 1.49
N LEU A 543 7.43 26.31 0.76
CA LEU A 543 7.61 26.44 -0.69
C LEU A 543 6.29 26.61 -1.43
N GLY A 544 5.24 25.89 -1.04
CA GLY A 544 3.94 25.97 -1.68
C GLY A 544 3.25 27.33 -1.50
N VAL A 545 3.59 28.08 -0.44
CA VAL A 545 3.11 29.45 -0.23
C VAL A 545 3.62 30.41 -1.31
N GLU A 546 4.84 30.20 -1.80
CA GLU A 546 5.40 30.94 -2.94
C GLU A 546 4.70 30.58 -4.27
N GLY A 547 3.81 29.59 -4.27
CA GLY A 547 3.06 29.14 -5.43
C GLY A 547 3.87 28.29 -6.42
N PHE A 548 3.25 27.94 -7.54
CA PHE A 548 3.92 27.14 -8.57
C PHE A 548 5.11 27.86 -9.25
N SER A 549 5.24 29.17 -9.08
CA SER A 549 6.41 29.97 -9.47
C SER A 549 7.69 29.55 -8.76
N ALA A 550 7.58 28.89 -7.60
CA ALA A 550 8.73 28.41 -6.85
C ALA A 550 9.27 27.06 -7.36
N LEU A 551 8.55 26.40 -8.27
CA LEU A 551 9.03 25.18 -8.90
C LEU A 551 10.16 25.46 -9.89
N PRO A 552 11.04 24.48 -10.11
CA PRO A 552 12.06 24.57 -11.15
C PRO A 552 11.50 24.96 -12.53
N ARG A 553 12.32 25.61 -13.36
CA ARG A 553 11.89 26.08 -14.69
C ARG A 553 11.34 24.92 -15.53
N HIS A 554 10.30 25.16 -16.33
CA HIS A 554 9.65 24.15 -17.18
C HIS A 554 8.99 22.96 -16.45
N CYS A 555 9.05 22.86 -15.12
CA CYS A 555 8.45 21.76 -14.37
C CYS A 555 6.95 21.58 -14.69
N LEU A 556 6.16 22.66 -14.64
CA LEU A 556 4.73 22.61 -14.97
C LEU A 556 4.45 22.22 -16.43
N GLN A 557 5.27 22.70 -17.37
CA GLN A 557 5.12 22.38 -18.80
C GLN A 557 5.33 20.89 -19.04
N LEU A 558 6.33 20.30 -18.38
CA LEU A 558 6.54 18.85 -18.39
C LEU A 558 5.36 18.12 -17.73
N CYS A 559 4.85 18.59 -16.60
CA CYS A 559 3.67 18.00 -15.96
C CYS A 559 2.46 17.96 -16.90
N TYR A 560 2.16 19.06 -17.61
CA TYR A 560 1.06 19.07 -18.58
C TYR A 560 1.31 18.11 -19.75
N GLY A 561 2.54 18.04 -20.25
CA GLY A 561 2.91 17.09 -21.30
C GLY A 561 2.75 15.63 -20.87
N PHE A 562 3.22 15.27 -19.68
CA PHE A 562 3.11 13.92 -19.14
C PHE A 562 1.67 13.56 -18.76
N PHE A 563 0.89 14.50 -18.26
CA PHE A 563 -0.55 14.31 -18.04
C PHE A 563 -1.27 14.02 -19.36
N ALA A 564 -1.02 14.82 -20.39
CA ALA A 564 -1.59 14.62 -21.72
C ALA A 564 -1.14 13.29 -22.34
N PHE A 565 0.13 12.92 -22.16
CA PHE A 565 0.66 11.62 -22.56
C PHE A 565 -0.11 10.46 -21.89
N ALA A 566 -0.30 10.51 -20.57
CA ALA A 566 -1.03 9.47 -19.85
C ALA A 566 -2.48 9.30 -20.34
N VAL A 567 -3.18 10.42 -20.57
CA VAL A 567 -4.55 10.42 -21.12
C VAL A 567 -4.55 9.87 -22.55
N THR A 568 -3.62 10.31 -23.39
CA THR A 568 -3.52 9.88 -24.79
C THR A 568 -3.21 8.39 -24.92
N VAL A 569 -2.27 7.87 -24.12
CA VAL A 569 -1.93 6.43 -24.14
C VAL A 569 -3.15 5.58 -23.77
N ASN A 570 -3.91 5.98 -22.74
CA ASN A 570 -5.12 5.25 -22.35
C ASN A 570 -6.23 5.37 -23.40
N LEU A 571 -6.41 6.54 -24.01
CA LEU A 571 -7.37 6.74 -25.09
C LEU A 571 -7.03 5.88 -26.31
N VAL A 572 -5.76 5.89 -26.73
CA VAL A 572 -5.27 5.05 -27.84
C VAL A 572 -5.43 3.58 -27.50
N ARG A 573 -5.14 3.17 -26.26
CA ARG A 573 -5.30 1.79 -25.82
C ARG A 573 -6.76 1.31 -25.88
N ASP A 574 -7.71 2.17 -25.54
CA ASP A 574 -9.13 1.84 -25.56
C ASP A 574 -9.74 1.81 -26.97
N ILE A 575 -9.21 2.64 -27.89
CA ILE A 575 -9.66 2.68 -29.30
C ILE A 575 -8.98 1.59 -30.15
N SER A 576 -7.75 1.21 -29.78
CA SER A 576 -6.95 0.27 -30.56
C SER A 576 -7.50 -1.16 -30.51
N PRO A 577 -7.28 -1.96 -31.57
CA PRO A 577 -7.60 -3.39 -31.56
C PRO A 577 -6.95 -4.10 -30.37
N PRO A 578 -7.58 -5.15 -29.80
CA PRO A 578 -7.09 -5.83 -28.60
C PRO A 578 -5.66 -6.37 -28.74
N LYS A 579 -5.22 -6.71 -29.96
CA LYS A 579 -3.85 -7.15 -30.24
C LYS A 579 -2.79 -6.05 -30.04
N LEU A 580 -3.12 -4.78 -30.27
CA LEU A 580 -2.19 -3.66 -30.08
C LEU A 580 -2.32 -3.07 -28.66
N GLY A 581 -3.55 -3.01 -28.13
CA GLY A 581 -3.85 -2.49 -26.79
C GLY A 581 -3.27 -3.33 -25.64
N GLN A 582 -2.93 -4.59 -25.88
CA GLN A 582 -2.27 -5.47 -24.91
C GLN A 582 -0.77 -5.17 -24.72
N TRP A 583 -0.12 -4.49 -25.67
CA TRP A 583 1.31 -4.16 -25.60
C TRP A 583 1.58 -2.74 -25.15
N LEU A 584 0.56 -1.88 -25.14
CA LEU A 584 0.70 -0.50 -24.68
C LEU A 584 0.95 -0.47 -23.16
N PRO A 585 1.97 0.26 -22.70
CA PRO A 585 2.30 0.31 -21.29
C PRO A 585 1.20 1.01 -20.50
N LEU A 586 1.22 0.79 -19.19
CA LEU A 586 0.33 1.44 -18.22
C LEU A 586 0.98 2.71 -17.67
N PRO A 587 0.56 3.92 -18.06
CA PRO A 587 1.18 5.16 -17.59
C PRO A 587 1.24 5.31 -16.07
N MET A 588 0.19 4.91 -15.34
CA MET A 588 0.20 4.93 -13.87
C MET A 588 1.33 4.08 -13.29
N VAL A 589 1.56 2.90 -13.86
CA VAL A 589 2.60 1.97 -13.42
C VAL A 589 3.98 2.53 -13.76
N MET A 590 4.16 3.07 -14.97
CA MET A 590 5.40 3.72 -15.40
C MET A 590 5.83 4.87 -14.48
N ALA A 591 4.89 5.52 -13.79
CA ALA A 591 5.17 6.65 -12.92
C ALA A 591 5.78 6.26 -11.56
N LEU A 592 5.66 5.01 -11.11
CA LEU A 592 6.20 4.59 -9.82
C LEU A 592 7.75 4.64 -9.77
N PRO A 593 8.47 4.13 -10.78
CA PRO A 593 9.92 4.26 -10.85
C PRO A 593 10.43 5.69 -10.85
N PHE A 594 9.66 6.66 -11.39
CA PHE A 594 10.08 8.07 -11.41
C PHE A 594 10.33 8.63 -10.01
N LEU A 595 9.60 8.11 -9.01
CA LEU A 595 9.72 8.48 -7.61
C LEU A 595 10.65 7.57 -6.83
N ILE A 596 10.43 6.25 -6.92
CA ILE A 596 11.02 5.28 -6.00
C ILE A 596 12.43 4.88 -6.45
N GLY A 597 12.68 4.79 -7.76
CA GLY A 597 13.94 4.31 -8.32
C GLY A 597 13.75 3.14 -9.28
N ALA A 598 14.81 2.79 -10.01
CA ALA A 598 14.78 1.68 -10.96
C ALA A 598 14.91 0.30 -10.31
N TYR A 599 15.47 0.22 -9.09
CA TYR A 599 15.84 -1.06 -8.45
C TYR A 599 14.66 -2.03 -8.30
N PHE A 600 13.53 -1.58 -7.74
CA PHE A 600 12.39 -2.45 -7.51
C PHE A 600 11.73 -2.92 -8.83
N ALA A 601 11.82 -2.13 -9.90
CA ALA A 601 11.33 -2.53 -11.21
C ALA A 601 12.14 -3.69 -11.79
N ILE A 602 13.45 -3.73 -11.53
CA ILE A 602 14.33 -4.86 -11.89
C ILE A 602 13.88 -6.11 -11.15
N ASP A 603 13.68 -6.02 -9.83
CA ASP A 603 13.31 -7.18 -8.99
C ASP A 603 11.92 -7.73 -9.36
N MET A 604 10.94 -6.86 -9.64
CA MET A 604 9.63 -7.28 -10.16
C MET A 604 9.73 -7.93 -11.55
N CYS A 605 10.60 -7.44 -12.43
CA CYS A 605 10.86 -8.07 -13.73
C CYS A 605 11.50 -9.46 -13.58
N VAL A 606 12.42 -9.65 -12.64
CA VAL A 606 13.00 -10.96 -12.31
C VAL A 606 11.89 -11.94 -11.92
N GLY A 607 10.92 -11.51 -11.10
CA GLY A 607 9.74 -12.32 -10.78
C GLY A 607 8.97 -12.80 -12.02
N SER A 608 8.72 -11.89 -12.97
CA SER A 608 8.08 -12.25 -14.24
C SER A 608 8.91 -13.18 -15.12
N LEU A 609 10.25 -13.02 -15.14
CA LEU A 609 11.14 -13.93 -15.86
C LEU A 609 11.11 -15.34 -15.26
N ILE A 610 11.06 -15.46 -13.93
CA ILE A 610 10.90 -16.75 -13.24
C ILE A 610 9.59 -17.42 -13.67
N VAL A 611 8.48 -16.67 -13.68
CA VAL A 611 7.18 -17.18 -14.12
C VAL A 611 7.21 -17.62 -15.57
N PHE A 612 7.77 -16.80 -16.46
CA PHE A 612 7.87 -17.11 -17.88
C PHE A 612 8.70 -18.38 -18.15
N ALA A 613 9.84 -18.51 -17.47
CA ALA A 613 10.69 -19.70 -17.57
C ALA A 613 9.99 -20.96 -17.02
N TRP A 614 9.25 -20.81 -15.91
CA TRP A 614 8.49 -21.92 -15.33
C TRP A 614 7.33 -22.34 -16.25
N GLN A 615 6.54 -21.39 -16.77
CA GLN A 615 5.44 -21.67 -17.69
C GLN A 615 5.91 -22.37 -18.97
N LYS A 616 7.10 -22.01 -19.49
CA LYS A 616 7.71 -22.71 -20.64
C LYS A 616 8.10 -24.15 -20.33
N ARG A 617 8.52 -24.44 -19.10
CA ARG A 617 8.99 -25.77 -18.70
C ARG A 617 7.84 -26.68 -18.25
N ASP A 618 6.89 -26.14 -17.49
CA ASP A 618 5.75 -26.87 -16.95
C ASP A 618 4.56 -25.91 -16.69
N PRO A 619 3.70 -25.69 -17.69
CA PRO A 619 2.60 -24.74 -17.60
C PRO A 619 1.55 -25.17 -16.56
N LYS A 620 1.23 -26.47 -16.49
CA LYS A 620 0.22 -27.02 -15.57
C LYS A 620 0.62 -26.79 -14.12
N ARG A 621 1.88 -27.07 -13.77
CA ARG A 621 2.39 -26.89 -12.40
C ARG A 621 2.58 -25.41 -12.06
N ALA A 622 3.00 -24.60 -13.02
CA ALA A 622 3.21 -23.17 -12.84
C ALA A 622 1.92 -22.46 -12.40
N GLU A 623 0.81 -22.66 -13.12
CA GLU A 623 -0.47 -22.01 -12.83
C GLU A 623 -0.96 -22.28 -11.40
N LEU A 624 -0.79 -23.51 -10.91
CA LEU A 624 -1.26 -23.92 -9.58
C LEU A 624 -0.33 -23.50 -8.43
N MET A 625 0.98 -23.40 -8.68
CA MET A 625 1.99 -23.17 -7.63
C MET A 625 2.48 -21.73 -7.56
N ILE A 626 2.42 -20.94 -8.65
CA ILE A 626 2.92 -19.57 -8.67
C ILE A 626 2.32 -18.73 -7.53
N PRO A 627 0.99 -18.71 -7.31
CA PRO A 627 0.42 -17.91 -6.22
C PRO A 627 0.97 -18.33 -4.85
N ALA A 628 1.15 -19.62 -4.61
CA ALA A 628 1.68 -20.14 -3.34
C ALA A 628 3.17 -19.81 -3.14
N VAL A 629 3.99 -19.96 -4.19
CA VAL A 629 5.43 -19.64 -4.15
C VAL A 629 5.64 -18.16 -3.95
N ALA A 630 4.98 -17.33 -4.76
CA ALA A 630 5.10 -15.89 -4.71
C ALA A 630 4.61 -15.32 -3.36
N SER A 631 3.48 -15.84 -2.86
CA SER A 631 3.01 -15.52 -1.51
C SER A 631 4.02 -15.94 -0.45
N GLY A 632 4.66 -17.11 -0.60
CA GLY A 632 5.73 -17.56 0.30
C GLY A 632 6.90 -16.56 0.36
N LEU A 633 7.35 -16.07 -0.80
CA LEU A 633 8.41 -15.08 -0.90
C LEU A 633 8.03 -13.74 -0.23
N ILE A 634 6.84 -13.21 -0.54
CA ILE A 634 6.33 -11.97 0.10
C ILE A 634 6.21 -12.16 1.61
N CYS A 635 5.64 -13.28 2.04
CA CYS A 635 5.37 -13.54 3.44
C CYS A 635 6.65 -13.79 4.27
N GLY A 636 7.67 -14.42 3.69
CA GLY A 636 8.91 -14.76 4.40
C GLY A 636 9.75 -13.52 4.73
N GLU A 637 9.98 -12.64 3.74
CA GLU A 637 10.66 -11.35 3.99
C GLU A 637 9.78 -10.39 4.81
N GLY A 638 8.48 -10.34 4.52
CA GLY A 638 7.52 -9.58 5.33
C GLY A 638 7.48 -10.01 6.80
N LEU A 639 7.71 -11.29 7.12
CA LEU A 639 7.81 -11.75 8.50
C LEU A 639 9.14 -11.38 9.15
N TRP A 640 10.28 -11.53 8.45
CA TRP A 640 11.61 -11.17 8.96
C TRP A 640 11.69 -9.70 9.41
N THR A 641 10.90 -8.85 8.76
CA THR A 641 10.75 -7.45 9.10
C THR A 641 10.39 -7.22 10.58
N LEU A 642 9.60 -8.09 11.21
CA LEU A 642 9.23 -7.95 12.63
C LEU A 642 10.45 -8.16 13.57
N PRO A 643 11.19 -9.29 13.50
CA PRO A 643 12.46 -9.45 14.22
C PRO A 643 13.46 -8.32 13.94
N ALA A 644 13.64 -7.92 12.67
CA ALA A 644 14.53 -6.83 12.30
C ALA A 644 14.13 -5.50 12.97
N ALA A 645 12.83 -5.19 13.00
CA ALA A 645 12.30 -4.04 13.72
C ALA A 645 12.60 -4.14 15.22
N ILE A 646 12.38 -5.29 15.86
CA ILE A 646 12.66 -5.51 17.29
C ILE A 646 14.17 -5.37 17.60
N LEU A 647 15.05 -5.89 16.74
CA LEU A 647 16.50 -5.71 16.88
C LEU A 647 16.89 -4.23 16.77
N ALA A 648 16.30 -3.51 15.82
CA ALA A 648 16.47 -2.06 15.70
C ALA A 648 15.88 -1.32 16.92
N LEU A 649 14.77 -1.80 17.51
CA LEU A 649 14.24 -1.28 18.78
C LEU A 649 15.26 -1.43 19.91
N ALA A 650 15.92 -2.58 20.00
CA ALA A 650 16.94 -2.93 20.99
C ALA A 650 18.34 -2.32 20.70
N LYS A 651 18.45 -1.45 19.68
CA LYS A 651 19.71 -0.82 19.24
C LYS A 651 20.80 -1.80 18.79
N ILE A 652 20.40 -3.03 18.44
CA ILE A 652 21.29 -4.03 17.87
C ILE A 652 21.48 -3.66 16.40
N LYS A 653 22.74 -3.37 16.05
CA LYS A 653 23.11 -3.00 14.69
C LYS A 653 23.51 -4.24 13.91
N PRO A 654 23.27 -4.26 12.59
CA PRO A 654 23.82 -5.31 11.76
C PRO A 654 25.35 -5.25 11.75
N PRO A 655 26.03 -6.41 11.84
CA PRO A 655 27.45 -6.47 12.17
C PRO A 655 28.38 -6.11 11.00
N MET A 656 27.99 -6.36 9.76
CA MET A 656 28.85 -6.16 8.59
C MET A 656 28.23 -5.15 7.63
N CYS A 657 29.05 -4.29 7.01
CA CYS A 657 28.65 -3.47 5.86
C CYS A 657 29.49 -3.92 4.66
N MET A 658 28.86 -4.49 3.64
CA MET A 658 29.51 -4.79 2.36
C MET A 658 29.39 -3.56 1.45
N LYS A 659 30.50 -3.01 0.97
CA LYS A 659 30.53 -1.89 0.00
C LYS A 659 31.17 -2.34 -1.31
N PHE A 660 30.64 -1.84 -2.42
CA PHE A 660 31.21 -2.03 -3.74
C PHE A 660 31.99 -0.77 -4.13
N ALA A 661 33.31 -0.90 -4.27
CA ALA A 661 34.20 0.14 -4.76
C ALA A 661 34.63 -0.18 -6.20
N GLY A 662 34.74 0.85 -7.04
CA GLY A 662 35.38 0.73 -8.35
C GLY A 662 36.89 0.75 -8.18
N SER A 663 37.59 -0.05 -8.96
CA SER A 663 39.04 0.00 -9.12
C SER A 663 39.50 1.29 -9.76
#